data_AF-A0AAD7UKC6-F1
#
_entry.id   AF-A0AAD7UKC6-F1
#
_cell.length_a   1.000
_cell.length_b   1.000
_cell.length_c   1.000
_cell.angle_alpha   90.00
_cell.angle_beta   90.00
_cell.angle_gamma   90.00
#
_symmetry.space_group_name_H-M   'P 1'
#
loop_
_entity.id
_entity.type
_entity.pdbx_description
1 polymer ?
#
loop_
_entity_poly.entity_id
_entity_poly.type
_entity_poly.pdbx_seq_one_letter_code
_entity_poly.pdbx_strand_id
1 'polypeptide(L)'
;MGTTEVGSDEWDVIEDVERTNELKYTIYVLRTEAENLRKDKEQLERQLEDESEQCLALQTTVEELQCESRTFAASVRDLEQENVDVRAELERAGELAAQELAAKTADLERTLEAVSKRAAELAAAQDEVAALEAELSASRDGRAAKDAELEEKKDQLGAATRALAAKDAELAGKEEQLGAATRALAAKDSELAAKDSELAGKEEQLGAATRALAAKDSELATKQQQLDATTRALATKSEMDAARKDAEIAEVRAEAATARDALGEKVAEAAKAKEEVAAVREAARMQLESLVMEKKALAAELAAIRQEHSADKDALINQSRELSERADVELAAAREESRALATEVEAKREVARDLSRHLRTKYEDLAACRRCLDALVSSTGVASLARLLGGPDVRVDIEVARAIRVLGDGAFVADIVPHLVRLAEGDMGLDDVLGAIATLAKNPGNKVVLREAGVIPRLGELVALPAALEAIENLARGNPENKDAMVDVVPDVVAQLPSDRACRALAALAEDNTTNQDAIAREGAIPKLVGLLGDGGGRVAVETLFCLVKSNAVNQVLVSTAGAIPALVHLLETGDDLAARAAAAETLAELAAANANNQVAMVDSDAIVHLIAFLRDARDDEFFLKGALLALLFVARGTEEHCHMIATAGALPPLRAINPTDIHLAAIREDLIALLDY
;
A
#
# COMPACT_ATOMS: atom_id res chain seq x y z
N MET A 1 3.53 29.15 -115.02
CA MET A 1 4.39 28.61 -113.96
C MET A 1 4.81 29.81 -113.13
N GLY A 2 4.26 30.10 -111.96
CA GLY A 2 3.89 29.20 -110.87
C GLY A 2 4.78 29.58 -109.69
N THR A 3 4.48 30.71 -109.05
CA THR A 3 5.08 31.14 -107.78
C THR A 3 4.07 30.82 -106.68
N THR A 4 4.38 29.82 -105.88
CA THR A 4 3.62 29.43 -104.67
C THR A 4 3.77 30.50 -103.59
N GLU A 5 2.64 31.08 -103.22
CA GLU A 5 2.47 31.88 -102.01
C GLU A 5 2.79 31.03 -100.78
N VAL A 6 3.74 31.48 -99.95
CA VAL A 6 3.87 31.03 -98.56
C VAL A 6 2.72 31.69 -97.80
N GLY A 7 1.79 30.87 -97.34
CA GLY A 7 0.49 31.29 -96.79
C GLY A 7 0.61 32.00 -95.43
N SER A 8 -0.42 32.79 -95.13
CA SER A 8 -0.62 33.59 -93.92
C SER A 8 -0.48 32.82 -92.59
N ASP A 9 -0.61 31.49 -92.61
CA ASP A 9 -0.66 30.66 -91.38
C ASP A 9 0.69 30.58 -90.64
N GLU A 10 1.84 30.72 -91.32
CA GLU A 10 3.15 30.72 -90.65
C GLU A 10 3.47 32.05 -89.95
N TRP A 11 2.93 33.16 -90.45
CA TRP A 11 3.11 34.49 -89.85
C TRP A 11 2.14 34.73 -88.69
N ASP A 12 0.93 34.18 -88.75
CA ASP A 12 -0.01 34.17 -87.61
C ASP A 12 0.55 33.39 -86.42
N VAL A 13 1.26 32.29 -86.66
CA VAL A 13 1.97 31.53 -85.60
C VAL A 13 3.13 32.33 -84.99
N ILE A 14 3.87 33.11 -85.78
CA ILE A 14 4.97 33.95 -85.27
C ILE A 14 4.43 35.14 -84.47
N GLU A 15 3.36 35.79 -84.93
CA GLU A 15 2.70 36.88 -84.20
C GLU A 15 2.00 36.37 -82.92
N ASP A 16 1.40 35.18 -82.96
CA ASP A 16 0.89 34.49 -81.78
C ASP A 16 2.00 34.05 -80.84
N VAL A 17 3.18 33.67 -81.35
CA VAL A 17 4.36 33.34 -80.53
C VAL A 17 4.93 34.60 -79.86
N GLU A 18 5.00 35.74 -80.56
CA GLU A 18 5.43 37.02 -79.98
C GLU A 18 4.43 37.53 -78.94
N ARG A 19 3.13 37.51 -79.21
CA ARG A 19 2.08 37.81 -78.21
C ARG A 19 2.09 36.83 -77.05
N THR A 20 2.32 35.56 -77.33
CA THR A 20 2.49 34.54 -76.28
C THR A 20 3.73 34.80 -75.45
N ASN A 21 4.83 35.30 -76.04
CA ASN A 21 6.06 35.64 -75.32
C ASN A 21 5.89 36.91 -74.47
N GLU A 22 5.18 37.93 -74.96
CA GLU A 22 4.83 39.13 -74.18
C GLU A 22 3.85 38.82 -73.04
N LEU A 23 2.83 37.99 -73.28
CA LEU A 23 1.95 37.49 -72.22
C LEU A 23 2.71 36.59 -71.25
N LYS A 24 3.60 35.72 -71.72
CA LYS A 24 4.47 34.89 -70.85
C LYS A 24 5.37 35.76 -69.98
N TYR A 25 5.93 36.85 -70.51
CA TYR A 25 6.75 37.77 -69.74
C TYR A 25 5.92 38.54 -68.69
N THR A 26 4.74 39.03 -69.06
CA THR A 26 3.81 39.70 -68.14
C THR A 26 3.31 38.75 -67.05
N ILE A 27 2.98 37.51 -67.43
CA ILE A 27 2.61 36.43 -66.50
C ILE A 27 3.81 36.06 -65.64
N TYR A 28 5.03 36.05 -66.14
CA TYR A 28 6.24 35.79 -65.36
C TYR A 28 6.46 36.87 -64.30
N VAL A 29 6.32 38.16 -64.65
CA VAL A 29 6.45 39.27 -63.69
C VAL A 29 5.33 39.22 -62.66
N LEU A 30 4.07 39.10 -63.08
CA LEU A 30 2.92 38.99 -62.17
C LEU A 30 2.96 37.71 -61.31
N ARG A 31 3.47 36.60 -61.85
CA ARG A 31 3.71 35.36 -61.10
C ARG A 31 4.80 35.57 -60.07
N THR A 32 5.89 36.25 -60.42
CA THR A 32 7.00 36.52 -59.49
C THR A 32 6.54 37.45 -58.36
N GLU A 33 5.78 38.50 -58.68
CA GLU A 33 5.16 39.38 -57.67
C GLU A 33 4.14 38.63 -56.82
N ALA A 34 3.28 37.81 -57.43
CA ALA A 34 2.31 36.99 -56.70
C ALA A 34 2.98 35.89 -55.87
N GLU A 35 4.11 35.34 -56.31
CA GLU A 35 4.93 34.39 -55.55
C GLU A 35 5.63 35.07 -54.38
N ASN A 36 6.13 36.28 -54.55
CA ASN A 36 6.69 37.05 -53.45
C ASN A 36 5.60 37.42 -52.44
N LEU A 37 4.46 37.96 -52.88
CA LEU A 37 3.32 38.24 -52.02
C LEU A 37 2.73 36.98 -51.38
N ARG A 38 2.78 35.84 -52.08
CA ARG A 38 2.39 34.54 -51.55
C ARG A 38 3.39 34.04 -50.51
N LYS A 39 4.69 34.21 -50.72
CA LYS A 39 5.72 33.88 -49.73
C LYS A 39 5.58 34.76 -48.50
N ASP A 40 5.36 36.06 -48.68
CA ASP A 40 5.11 37.02 -47.59
C ASP A 40 3.82 36.64 -46.84
N LYS A 41 2.76 36.26 -47.57
CA LYS A 41 1.51 35.77 -47.00
C LYS A 41 1.72 34.46 -46.25
N GLU A 42 2.37 33.48 -46.83
CA GLU A 42 2.65 32.18 -46.19
C GLU A 42 3.58 32.35 -44.99
N GLN A 43 4.51 33.31 -45.02
CA GLN A 43 5.35 33.65 -43.88
C GLN A 43 4.52 34.30 -42.77
N LEU A 44 3.62 35.23 -43.10
CA LEU A 44 2.70 35.84 -42.13
C LEU A 44 1.67 34.83 -41.60
N GLU A 45 1.18 33.91 -42.43
CA GLU A 45 0.26 32.84 -42.02
C GLU A 45 0.97 31.83 -41.12
N ARG A 46 2.23 31.46 -41.41
CA ARG A 46 3.05 30.65 -40.48
C ARG A 46 3.30 31.38 -39.17
N GLN A 47 3.67 32.67 -39.20
CA GLN A 47 3.82 33.47 -37.98
C GLN A 47 2.50 33.60 -37.20
N LEU A 48 1.37 33.70 -37.90
CA LEU A 48 0.05 33.75 -37.29
C LEU A 48 -0.38 32.40 -36.72
N GLU A 49 -0.04 31.29 -37.38
CA GLU A 49 -0.20 29.93 -36.87
C GLU A 49 0.65 29.74 -35.62
N ASP A 50 1.95 30.05 -35.67
CA ASP A 50 2.86 29.99 -34.53
C ASP A 50 2.33 30.83 -33.33
N GLU A 51 1.89 32.07 -33.57
CA GLU A 51 1.35 32.96 -32.52
C GLU A 51 -0.05 32.54 -32.05
N SER A 52 -0.87 31.96 -32.92
CA SER A 52 -2.19 31.41 -32.55
C SER A 52 -2.03 30.12 -31.76
N GLU A 53 -1.07 29.27 -32.11
CA GLU A 53 -0.67 28.08 -31.35
C GLU A 53 -0.09 28.48 -30.00
N GLN A 54 0.76 29.51 -29.94
CA GLN A 54 1.23 30.09 -28.67
C GLN A 54 0.07 30.65 -27.83
N CYS A 55 -0.89 31.36 -28.44
CA CYS A 55 -2.09 31.81 -27.74
C CYS A 55 -2.94 30.64 -27.22
N LEU A 56 -3.09 29.57 -28.02
CA LEU A 56 -3.84 28.38 -27.64
C LEU A 56 -3.12 27.60 -26.52
N ALA A 57 -1.79 27.51 -26.57
CA ALA A 57 -0.93 26.95 -25.55
C ALA A 57 -1.00 27.77 -24.24
N LEU A 58 -0.98 29.10 -24.34
CA LEU A 58 -1.19 29.98 -23.18
C LEU A 58 -2.62 29.85 -22.63
N GLN A 59 -3.62 29.67 -23.48
CA GLN A 59 -5.00 29.48 -23.04
C GLN A 59 -5.19 28.12 -22.34
N THR A 60 -4.61 27.06 -22.88
CA THR A 60 -4.63 25.72 -22.29
C THR A 60 -3.86 25.69 -20.97
N THR A 61 -2.66 26.26 -20.90
CA THR A 61 -1.93 26.40 -19.61
C THR A 61 -2.71 27.23 -18.59
N VAL A 62 -3.42 28.29 -18.99
CA VAL A 62 -4.31 29.04 -18.08
C VAL A 62 -5.50 28.19 -17.62
N GLU A 63 -6.07 27.34 -18.48
CA GLU A 63 -7.16 26.42 -18.13
C GLU A 63 -6.68 25.29 -17.22
N GLU A 64 -5.47 24.76 -17.45
CA GLU A 64 -4.78 23.78 -16.61
C GLU A 64 -4.48 24.36 -15.23
N LEU A 65 -3.86 25.54 -15.14
CA LEU A 65 -3.61 26.23 -13.87
C LEU A 65 -4.90 26.56 -13.12
N GLN A 66 -6.00 26.86 -13.82
CA GLN A 66 -7.32 27.01 -13.19
C GLN A 66 -7.88 25.68 -12.67
N CYS A 67 -7.65 24.59 -13.38
CA CYS A 67 -8.03 23.25 -12.95
C CYS A 67 -7.22 22.83 -11.71
N GLU A 68 -5.91 23.05 -11.73
CA GLU A 68 -4.99 22.82 -10.61
C GLU A 68 -5.36 23.68 -9.40
N SER A 69 -5.67 24.97 -9.60
CA SER A 69 -6.16 25.84 -8.53
C SER A 69 -7.46 25.32 -7.91
N ARG A 70 -8.41 24.83 -8.72
CA ARG A 70 -9.67 24.25 -8.22
C ARG A 70 -9.47 22.93 -7.49
N THR A 71 -8.59 22.07 -7.99
CA THR A 71 -8.27 20.79 -7.33
C THR A 71 -7.53 21.02 -6.02
N PHE A 72 -6.55 21.94 -6.00
CA PHE A 72 -5.90 22.37 -4.76
C PHE A 72 -6.89 22.94 -3.75
N ALA A 73 -7.82 23.81 -4.19
CA ALA A 73 -8.89 24.34 -3.32
C ALA A 73 -9.89 23.25 -2.86
N ALA A 74 -10.04 22.15 -3.60
CA ALA A 74 -10.80 20.98 -3.15
C ALA A 74 -10.00 20.20 -2.10
N SER A 75 -8.72 19.89 -2.35
CA SER A 75 -7.84 19.22 -1.40
C SER A 75 -7.69 19.98 -0.08
N VAL A 76 -7.61 21.32 -0.12
CA VAL A 76 -7.60 22.15 1.09
C VAL A 76 -8.91 21.98 1.88
N ARG A 77 -10.07 21.95 1.22
CA ARG A 77 -11.36 21.73 1.88
C ARG A 77 -11.47 20.32 2.47
N ASP A 78 -10.97 19.31 1.75
CA ASP A 78 -10.97 17.92 2.23
C ASP A 78 -10.05 17.79 3.45
N LEU A 79 -8.85 18.38 3.43
CA LEU A 79 -7.94 18.43 4.57
C LEU A 79 -8.51 19.23 5.74
N GLU A 80 -9.24 20.32 5.49
CA GLU A 80 -9.96 21.07 6.52
C GLU A 80 -11.06 20.22 7.16
N GLN A 81 -11.80 19.44 6.37
CA GLN A 81 -12.85 18.53 6.85
C GLN A 81 -12.25 17.36 7.64
N GLU A 82 -11.18 16.74 7.14
CA GLU A 82 -10.46 15.67 7.84
C GLU A 82 -9.91 16.18 9.18
N ASN A 83 -9.43 17.43 9.23
CA ASN A 83 -9.03 18.08 10.48
C ASN A 83 -10.19 18.26 11.46
N VAL A 84 -11.39 18.61 10.99
CA VAL A 84 -12.59 18.71 11.83
C VAL A 84 -12.97 17.33 12.38
N ASP A 85 -12.90 16.30 11.54
CA ASP A 85 -13.23 14.92 11.92
C ASP A 85 -12.23 14.36 12.93
N VAL A 86 -10.92 14.51 12.70
CA VAL A 86 -9.86 14.12 13.65
C VAL A 86 -10.02 14.85 14.98
N ARG A 87 -10.37 16.14 14.98
CA ARG A 87 -10.66 16.89 16.21
C ARG A 87 -11.86 16.31 16.97
N ALA A 88 -12.93 15.96 16.26
CA ALA A 88 -14.11 15.35 16.86
C ALA A 88 -13.80 13.94 17.41
N GLU A 89 -12.98 13.16 16.72
CA GLU A 89 -12.50 11.86 17.21
C GLU A 89 -11.61 12.00 18.46
N LEU A 90 -10.69 12.98 18.47
CA LEU A 90 -9.85 13.27 19.62
C LEU A 90 -10.68 13.72 20.84
N GLU A 91 -11.72 14.52 20.61
CA GLU A 91 -12.65 14.97 21.66
C GLU A 91 -13.45 13.78 22.23
N ARG A 92 -14.00 12.91 21.37
CA ARG A 92 -14.68 11.67 21.78
C ARG A 92 -13.75 10.72 22.54
N ALA A 93 -12.51 10.53 22.06
CA ALA A 93 -11.51 9.70 22.74
C ALA A 93 -11.16 10.28 24.12
N GLY A 94 -11.05 11.61 24.22
CA GLY A 94 -10.85 12.32 25.48
C GLY A 94 -12.03 12.14 26.45
N GLU A 95 -13.27 12.21 25.97
CA GLU A 95 -14.48 11.97 26.76
C GLU A 95 -14.56 10.52 27.26
N LEU A 96 -14.28 9.54 26.40
CA LEU A 96 -14.24 8.12 26.76
C LEU A 96 -13.16 7.84 27.81
N ALA A 97 -11.95 8.37 27.62
CA ALA A 97 -10.87 8.24 28.59
C ALA A 97 -11.22 8.91 29.93
N ALA A 98 -11.89 10.07 29.91
CA ALA A 98 -12.38 10.73 31.12
C ALA A 98 -13.47 9.92 31.83
N GLN A 99 -14.38 9.30 31.09
CA GLN A 99 -15.41 8.41 31.63
C GLN A 99 -14.80 7.15 32.24
N GLU A 100 -13.84 6.52 31.57
CA GLU A 100 -13.17 5.31 32.08
C GLU A 100 -12.36 5.64 33.35
N LEU A 101 -11.67 6.78 33.37
CA LEU A 101 -10.95 7.26 34.55
C LEU A 101 -11.92 7.59 35.71
N ALA A 102 -13.05 8.23 35.42
CA ALA A 102 -14.09 8.52 36.41
C ALA A 102 -14.69 7.21 36.99
N ALA A 103 -14.94 6.21 36.15
CA ALA A 103 -15.40 4.89 36.58
C ALA A 103 -14.38 4.19 37.48
N LYS A 104 -13.09 4.16 37.09
CA LYS A 104 -12.00 3.61 37.91
C LYS A 104 -11.85 4.35 39.24
N THR A 105 -12.01 5.68 39.23
CA THR A 105 -11.97 6.49 40.46
C THR A 105 -13.13 6.15 41.39
N ALA A 106 -14.35 6.02 40.85
CA ALA A 106 -15.52 5.62 41.63
C ALA A 106 -15.40 4.19 42.21
N ASP A 107 -14.81 3.25 41.47
CA ASP A 107 -14.53 1.91 41.98
C ASP A 107 -13.47 1.91 43.09
N LEU A 108 -12.43 2.73 42.96
CA LEU A 108 -11.44 2.92 44.02
C LEU A 108 -12.04 3.55 45.27
N GLU A 109 -12.95 4.53 45.12
CA GLU A 109 -13.69 5.10 46.26
C GLU A 109 -14.57 4.05 46.95
N ARG A 110 -15.31 3.22 46.19
CA ARG A 110 -16.10 2.11 46.75
C ARG A 110 -15.24 1.08 47.48
N THR A 111 -14.08 0.74 46.93
CA THR A 111 -13.16 -0.20 47.59
C THR A 111 -12.53 0.41 48.84
N LEU A 112 -12.17 1.70 48.82
CA LEU A 112 -11.71 2.43 49.99
C LEU A 112 -12.77 2.43 51.11
N GLU A 113 -14.03 2.65 50.76
CA GLU A 113 -15.15 2.68 51.70
C GLU A 113 -15.49 1.28 52.25
N ALA A 114 -15.39 0.24 51.42
CA ALA A 114 -15.50 -1.15 51.88
C ALA A 114 -14.36 -1.53 52.85
N VAL A 115 -13.12 -1.10 52.56
CA VAL A 115 -11.95 -1.34 53.42
C VAL A 115 -12.04 -0.51 54.70
N SER A 116 -12.56 0.72 54.67
CA SER A 116 -12.77 1.54 55.87
C SER A 116 -13.83 0.91 56.78
N LYS A 117 -14.92 0.39 56.23
CA LYS A 117 -15.95 -0.34 56.96
C LYS A 117 -15.38 -1.61 57.61
N ARG A 118 -14.64 -2.43 56.86
CA ARG A 118 -13.95 -3.61 57.41
C ARG A 118 -12.95 -3.25 58.51
N ALA A 119 -12.25 -2.13 58.40
CA ALA A 119 -11.34 -1.66 59.44
C ALA A 119 -12.09 -1.27 60.73
N ALA A 120 -13.27 -0.66 60.62
CA ALA A 120 -14.12 -0.34 61.77
C ALA A 120 -14.70 -1.61 62.43
N GLU A 121 -15.13 -2.59 61.64
CA GLU A 121 -15.58 -3.91 62.14
C GLU A 121 -14.46 -4.64 62.87
N LEU A 122 -13.23 -4.60 62.35
CA LEU A 122 -12.06 -5.20 63.00
C LEU A 122 -11.69 -4.49 64.31
N ALA A 123 -11.80 -3.16 64.37
CA ALA A 123 -11.57 -2.40 65.59
C ALA A 123 -12.60 -2.76 66.67
N ALA A 124 -13.88 -2.85 66.31
CA ALA A 124 -14.93 -3.29 67.23
C ALA A 124 -14.69 -4.72 67.76
N ALA A 125 -14.26 -5.63 66.89
CA ALA A 125 -13.90 -6.99 67.30
C ALA A 125 -12.66 -7.02 68.23
N GLN A 126 -11.69 -6.12 68.03
CA GLN A 126 -10.54 -5.98 68.94
C GLN A 126 -10.96 -5.47 70.33
N ASP A 127 -11.87 -4.51 70.39
CA ASP A 127 -12.41 -3.99 71.64
C ASP A 127 -13.19 -5.09 72.39
N GLU A 128 -13.95 -5.93 71.67
CA GLU A 128 -14.68 -7.07 72.23
C GLU A 128 -13.72 -8.15 72.77
N VAL A 129 -12.65 -8.47 72.03
CA VAL A 129 -11.60 -9.39 72.51
C VAL A 129 -10.90 -8.82 73.75
N ALA A 130 -10.58 -7.53 73.78
CA ALA A 130 -9.95 -6.88 74.94
C ALA A 130 -10.87 -6.90 76.17
N ALA A 131 -12.18 -6.70 75.98
CA ALA A 131 -13.18 -6.82 77.05
C ALA A 131 -13.25 -8.26 77.59
N LEU A 132 -13.29 -9.26 76.71
CA LEU A 132 -13.29 -10.67 77.10
C LEU A 132 -12.00 -11.06 77.84
N GLU A 133 -10.84 -10.55 77.43
CA GLU A 133 -9.57 -10.76 78.13
C GLU A 133 -9.57 -10.17 79.54
N ALA A 134 -10.15 -8.97 79.71
CA ALA A 134 -10.29 -8.33 81.02
C ALA A 134 -11.23 -9.12 81.96
N GLU A 135 -12.36 -9.63 81.45
CA GLU A 135 -13.27 -10.50 82.23
C GLU A 135 -12.61 -11.83 82.63
N LEU A 136 -11.80 -12.41 81.73
CA LEU A 136 -11.04 -13.63 82.00
C LEU A 136 -9.95 -13.40 83.05
N SER A 137 -9.27 -12.24 83.03
CA SER A 137 -8.33 -11.84 84.07
C SER A 137 -9.01 -11.68 85.42
N ALA A 138 -10.13 -10.95 85.47
CA ALA A 138 -10.89 -10.77 86.71
C ALA A 138 -11.41 -12.10 87.28
N SER A 139 -11.85 -13.01 86.41
CA SER A 139 -12.25 -14.37 86.81
C SER A 139 -11.09 -15.21 87.33
N ARG A 140 -9.88 -15.06 86.76
CA ARG A 140 -8.65 -15.70 87.28
C ARG A 140 -8.26 -15.17 88.64
N ASP A 141 -8.27 -13.86 88.82
CA ASP A 141 -7.92 -13.21 90.09
C ASP A 141 -8.93 -13.58 91.18
N GLY A 142 -10.22 -13.62 90.86
CA GLY A 142 -11.28 -14.08 91.76
C GLY A 142 -11.13 -15.56 92.15
N ARG A 143 -10.62 -16.40 91.24
CA ARG A 143 -10.30 -17.80 91.56
C ARG A 143 -9.06 -17.92 92.43
N ALA A 144 -8.00 -17.17 92.14
CA ALA A 144 -6.79 -17.13 92.96
C ALA A 144 -7.06 -16.66 94.40
N ALA A 145 -7.94 -15.67 94.56
CA ALA A 145 -8.40 -15.23 95.88
C ALA A 145 -9.16 -16.34 96.64
N LYS A 146 -10.04 -17.08 95.96
CA LYS A 146 -10.75 -18.23 96.55
C LYS A 146 -9.80 -19.37 96.92
N ASP A 147 -8.79 -19.64 96.11
CA ASP A 147 -7.77 -20.67 96.38
C ASP A 147 -6.91 -20.29 97.61
N ALA A 148 -6.57 -19.00 97.77
CA ALA A 148 -5.88 -18.49 98.96
C ALA A 148 -6.73 -18.60 100.23
N GLU A 149 -8.04 -18.27 100.16
CA GLU A 149 -8.97 -18.43 101.30
C GLU A 149 -9.13 -19.91 101.69
N LEU A 150 -9.10 -20.81 100.71
CA LEU A 150 -9.15 -22.26 100.94
C LEU A 150 -7.90 -22.78 101.65
N GLU A 151 -6.70 -22.34 101.26
CA GLU A 151 -5.46 -22.71 101.97
C GLU A 151 -5.43 -22.13 103.39
N GLU A 152 -5.91 -20.90 103.62
CA GLU A 152 -6.04 -20.36 104.97
C GLU A 152 -6.99 -21.21 105.84
N LYS A 153 -8.15 -21.62 105.31
CA LYS A 153 -9.07 -22.51 106.02
C LYS A 153 -8.47 -23.90 106.28
N LYS A 154 -7.64 -24.41 105.38
CA LYS A 154 -6.92 -25.68 105.55
C LYS A 154 -5.85 -25.59 106.63
N ASP A 155 -5.13 -24.48 106.73
CA ASP A 155 -4.18 -24.22 107.81
C ASP A 155 -4.88 -24.07 109.17
N GLN A 156 -6.03 -23.38 109.20
CA GLN A 156 -6.88 -23.28 110.40
C GLN A 156 -7.38 -24.66 110.85
N LEU A 157 -7.81 -25.50 109.90
CA LEU A 157 -8.22 -26.87 110.18
C LEU A 157 -7.04 -27.70 110.72
N GLY A 158 -5.85 -27.60 110.10
CA GLY A 158 -4.64 -28.27 110.57
C GLY A 158 -4.22 -27.83 111.97
N ALA A 159 -4.36 -26.55 112.30
CA ALA A 159 -4.14 -26.03 113.64
C ALA A 159 -5.16 -26.59 114.65
N ALA A 160 -6.44 -26.65 114.29
CA ALA A 160 -7.49 -27.25 115.11
C ALA A 160 -7.25 -28.75 115.37
N THR A 161 -6.80 -29.50 114.35
CA THR A 161 -6.43 -30.92 114.50
C THR A 161 -5.27 -31.11 115.47
N ARG A 162 -4.23 -30.27 115.41
CA ARG A 162 -3.10 -30.33 116.35
C ARG A 162 -3.53 -29.96 117.78
N ALA A 163 -4.42 -28.98 117.93
CA ALA A 163 -4.96 -28.61 119.24
C ALA A 163 -5.80 -29.73 119.87
N LEU A 164 -6.60 -30.45 119.06
CA LEU A 164 -7.32 -31.64 119.49
C LEU A 164 -6.36 -32.77 119.89
N ALA A 165 -5.35 -33.08 119.07
CA ALA A 165 -4.35 -34.09 119.41
C ALA A 165 -3.59 -33.77 120.72
N ALA A 166 -3.32 -32.48 120.99
CA ALA A 166 -2.74 -32.04 122.25
C ALA A 166 -3.70 -32.25 123.44
N LYS A 167 -5.01 -32.05 123.25
CA LYS A 167 -6.03 -32.33 124.27
C LYS A 167 -6.20 -33.83 124.53
N ASP A 168 -6.11 -34.65 123.49
CA ASP A 168 -6.13 -36.12 123.63
C ASP A 168 -4.90 -36.61 124.40
N ALA A 169 -3.71 -36.03 124.15
CA ALA A 169 -2.50 -36.35 124.91
C ALA A 169 -2.60 -35.91 126.39
N GLU A 170 -3.20 -34.73 126.68
CA GLU A 170 -3.49 -34.31 128.06
C GLU A 170 -4.46 -35.27 128.77
N LEU A 171 -5.48 -35.76 128.06
CA LEU A 171 -6.45 -36.72 128.59
C LEU A 171 -5.80 -38.08 128.86
N ALA A 172 -4.95 -38.57 127.95
CA ALA A 172 -4.17 -39.79 128.16
C ALA A 172 -3.24 -39.67 129.39
N GLY A 173 -2.61 -38.51 129.59
CA GLY A 173 -1.83 -38.23 130.79
C GLY A 173 -2.66 -38.24 132.08
N LYS A 174 -3.91 -37.76 132.03
CA LYS A 174 -4.86 -37.84 133.16
C LYS A 174 -5.33 -39.28 133.43
N GLU A 175 -5.56 -40.09 132.39
CA GLU A 175 -5.90 -41.51 132.54
C GLU A 175 -4.76 -42.32 133.16
N GLU A 176 -3.51 -42.02 132.81
CA GLU A 176 -2.34 -42.65 133.41
C GLU A 176 -2.18 -42.27 134.90
N GLN A 177 -2.40 -40.99 135.25
CA GLN A 177 -2.45 -40.54 136.66
C GLN A 177 -3.57 -41.23 137.45
N LEU A 178 -4.74 -41.43 136.84
CA LEU A 178 -5.85 -42.18 137.43
C LEU A 178 -5.44 -43.65 137.67
N GLY A 179 -4.80 -44.29 136.68
CA GLY A 179 -4.29 -45.66 136.80
C GLY A 179 -3.22 -45.81 137.89
N ALA A 180 -2.34 -44.82 138.07
CA ALA A 180 -1.39 -44.78 139.18
C ALA A 180 -2.10 -44.67 140.54
N ALA A 181 -3.14 -43.83 140.64
CA ALA A 181 -3.96 -43.70 141.84
C ALA A 181 -4.72 -44.99 142.18
N THR A 182 -5.27 -45.71 141.17
CA THR A 182 -5.93 -47.01 141.35
C THR A 182 -4.97 -48.08 141.87
N ARG A 183 -3.71 -48.09 141.42
CA ARG A 183 -2.69 -49.04 141.93
C ARG A 183 -2.23 -48.71 143.35
N ALA A 184 -2.14 -47.41 143.70
CA ALA A 184 -1.86 -46.97 145.07
C ALA A 184 -2.99 -47.35 146.05
N LEU A 185 -4.25 -47.27 145.60
CA LEU A 185 -5.42 -47.80 146.31
C LEU A 185 -5.35 -49.32 146.46
N ALA A 186 -5.03 -50.07 145.40
CA ALA A 186 -4.90 -51.53 145.48
C ALA A 186 -3.80 -51.99 146.47
N ALA A 187 -2.70 -51.23 146.58
CA ALA A 187 -1.65 -51.47 147.58
C ALA A 187 -2.15 -51.22 149.01
N LYS A 188 -3.00 -50.20 149.21
CA LYS A 188 -3.69 -49.94 150.49
C LYS A 188 -4.74 -51.01 150.81
N ASP A 189 -5.43 -51.54 149.81
CA ASP A 189 -6.40 -52.63 149.96
C ASP A 189 -5.70 -53.95 150.35
N SER A 190 -4.48 -54.21 149.88
CA SER A 190 -3.67 -55.35 150.35
C SER A 190 -3.16 -55.21 151.80
N GLU A 191 -2.92 -53.98 152.28
CA GLU A 191 -2.65 -53.69 153.70
C GLU A 191 -3.90 -53.86 154.58
N LEU A 192 -5.09 -53.58 154.03
CA LEU A 192 -6.39 -53.82 154.69
C LEU A 192 -6.76 -55.31 154.74
N ALA A 193 -6.50 -56.08 153.67
CA ALA A 193 -6.75 -57.53 153.64
C ALA A 193 -5.95 -58.31 154.71
N ALA A 194 -4.75 -57.83 155.07
CA ALA A 194 -3.97 -58.37 156.18
C ALA A 194 -4.61 -58.08 157.56
N LYS A 195 -5.37 -56.98 157.69
CA LYS A 195 -6.14 -56.62 158.89
C LYS A 195 -7.54 -57.25 158.93
N ASP A 196 -8.13 -57.58 157.79
CA ASP A 196 -9.46 -58.22 157.71
C ASP A 196 -9.43 -59.71 158.11
N SER A 197 -8.26 -60.34 158.10
CA SER A 197 -8.05 -61.68 158.67
C SER A 197 -8.12 -61.70 160.21
N GLU A 198 -7.92 -60.55 160.87
CA GLU A 198 -8.14 -60.37 162.32
C GLU A 198 -9.62 -60.07 162.67
N LEU A 199 -10.42 -59.59 161.71
CA LEU A 199 -11.84 -59.25 161.88
C LEU A 199 -12.81 -60.38 161.50
N ALA A 200 -12.33 -61.48 160.89
CA ALA A 200 -13.10 -62.71 160.65
C ALA A 200 -13.58 -63.41 161.94
N GLY A 201 -13.06 -63.02 163.11
CA GLY A 201 -13.60 -63.41 164.42
C GLY A 201 -14.81 -62.59 164.88
N LYS A 202 -15.17 -61.52 164.16
CA LYS A 202 -16.25 -60.61 164.50
C LYS A 202 -17.36 -60.60 163.45
N GLU A 203 -18.08 -61.71 163.46
CA GLU A 203 -19.52 -61.69 163.28
C GLU A 203 -19.98 -61.89 161.82
N GLU A 204 -20.60 -63.01 161.44
CA GLU A 204 -21.76 -63.65 162.09
C GLU A 204 -22.94 -62.66 162.37
N GLN A 205 -22.72 -61.35 162.24
CA GLN A 205 -23.68 -60.25 162.31
C GLN A 205 -23.59 -59.47 161.00
N LEU A 206 -23.94 -60.06 159.85
CA LEU A 206 -24.65 -59.30 158.79
C LEU A 206 -25.09 -60.16 157.60
N GLY A 207 -25.78 -61.28 157.86
CA GLY A 207 -26.62 -61.99 156.89
C GLY A 207 -27.77 -61.16 156.27
N ALA A 208 -27.72 -59.82 156.37
CA ALA A 208 -28.70 -58.90 155.80
C ALA A 208 -28.21 -58.19 154.53
N ALA A 209 -26.90 -58.20 154.22
CA ALA A 209 -26.35 -57.51 153.05
C ALA A 209 -26.32 -58.36 151.76
N THR A 210 -26.83 -59.60 151.81
CA THR A 210 -26.93 -60.56 150.69
C THR A 210 -28.04 -60.22 149.67
N ARG A 211 -28.73 -59.08 149.76
CA ARG A 211 -29.88 -58.77 148.87
C ARG A 211 -29.82 -57.44 148.10
N ALA A 212 -28.76 -56.65 148.22
CA ALA A 212 -28.68 -55.33 147.58
C ALA A 212 -27.72 -55.22 146.38
N LEU A 213 -26.90 -56.25 146.09
CA LEU A 213 -25.88 -56.22 145.02
C LEU A 213 -26.26 -56.98 143.74
N ALA A 214 -27.45 -57.59 143.68
CA ALA A 214 -27.94 -58.32 142.49
C ALA A 214 -28.69 -57.43 141.46
N ALA A 215 -28.79 -56.12 141.69
CA ALA A 215 -29.60 -55.20 140.87
C ALA A 215 -28.78 -54.16 140.07
N LYS A 216 -27.45 -54.25 140.05
CA LYS A 216 -26.55 -53.27 139.38
C LYS A 216 -25.79 -53.82 138.16
N ASP A 217 -25.78 -55.13 137.93
CA ASP A 217 -25.05 -55.76 136.80
C ASP A 217 -25.84 -55.81 135.48
N SER A 218 -27.11 -55.37 135.45
CA SER A 218 -27.92 -55.34 134.22
C SER A 218 -27.85 -54.02 133.45
N GLU A 219 -27.11 -53.01 133.93
CA GLU A 219 -27.06 -51.65 133.33
C GLU A 219 -25.83 -51.39 132.43
N LEU A 220 -24.77 -52.21 132.53
CA LEU A 220 -23.50 -52.00 131.79
C LEU A 220 -23.43 -52.69 130.42
N ALA A 221 -24.35 -53.59 130.09
CA ALA A 221 -24.34 -54.33 128.83
C ALA A 221 -24.97 -53.57 127.63
N THR A 222 -25.81 -52.56 127.88
CA THR A 222 -26.59 -51.87 126.83
C THR A 222 -25.96 -50.60 126.26
N LYS A 223 -24.86 -50.08 126.85
CA LYS A 223 -24.18 -48.87 126.36
C LYS A 223 -22.95 -49.13 125.47
N GLN A 224 -22.32 -50.30 125.53
CA GLN A 224 -21.17 -50.63 124.67
C GLN A 224 -21.59 -50.99 123.23
N GLN A 225 -22.81 -51.49 123.03
CA GLN A 225 -23.36 -51.79 121.69
C GLN A 225 -23.74 -50.54 120.87
N GLN A 226 -23.83 -49.35 121.48
CA GLN A 226 -24.20 -48.09 120.79
C GLN A 226 -22.99 -47.33 120.22
N LEU A 227 -21.76 -47.69 120.60
CA LEU A 227 -20.51 -47.02 120.17
C LEU A 227 -19.93 -47.60 118.86
N ASP A 228 -20.11 -48.90 118.62
CA ASP A 228 -19.58 -49.57 117.42
C ASP A 228 -20.45 -49.36 116.17
N ALA A 229 -21.72 -48.94 116.34
CA ALA A 229 -22.65 -48.64 115.25
C ALA A 229 -22.46 -47.24 114.65
N THR A 230 -21.95 -46.28 115.43
CA THR A 230 -21.71 -44.88 115.00
C THR A 230 -20.36 -44.68 114.32
N THR A 231 -19.37 -45.54 114.63
CA THR A 231 -18.03 -45.48 114.04
C THR A 231 -17.98 -45.95 112.58
N ARG A 232 -18.94 -46.78 112.13
CA ARG A 232 -19.04 -47.24 110.71
C ARG A 232 -19.90 -46.37 109.80
N ALA A 233 -20.65 -45.40 110.32
CA ALA A 233 -21.53 -44.54 109.52
C ALA A 233 -20.88 -43.21 109.05
N LEU A 234 -19.72 -42.85 109.61
CA LEU A 234 -19.02 -41.59 109.31
C LEU A 234 -17.88 -41.73 108.28
N ALA A 235 -17.42 -42.96 107.99
CA ALA A 235 -16.33 -43.20 107.03
C ALA A 235 -16.79 -43.23 105.56
N THR A 236 -18.07 -43.52 105.28
CA THR A 236 -18.58 -43.76 103.91
C THR A 236 -19.26 -42.55 103.25
N LYS A 237 -19.24 -41.37 103.89
CA LYS A 237 -19.77 -40.11 103.31
C LYS A 237 -18.68 -39.11 102.91
N SER A 238 -17.54 -39.10 103.61
CA SER A 238 -16.42 -38.18 103.32
C SER A 238 -15.61 -38.56 102.07
N GLU A 239 -15.65 -39.83 101.65
CA GLU A 239 -14.91 -40.31 100.47
C GLU A 239 -15.69 -40.13 99.14
N MET A 240 -17.02 -39.95 99.17
CA MET A 240 -17.85 -39.74 97.97
C MET A 240 -17.95 -38.27 97.50
N ASP A 241 -17.78 -37.30 98.40
CA ASP A 241 -17.87 -35.85 98.07
C ASP A 241 -16.53 -35.25 97.58
N ALA A 242 -15.40 -35.90 97.85
CA ALA A 242 -14.08 -35.51 97.33
C ALA A 242 -13.87 -35.98 95.88
N ALA A 243 -14.20 -37.25 95.58
CA ALA A 243 -14.00 -37.82 94.25
C ALA A 243 -14.94 -37.23 93.16
N ARG A 244 -16.13 -36.73 93.52
CA ARG A 244 -17.08 -36.11 92.57
C ARG A 244 -16.68 -34.68 92.18
N LYS A 245 -16.06 -33.92 93.08
CA LYS A 245 -15.59 -32.54 92.81
C LYS A 245 -14.26 -32.51 92.05
N ASP A 246 -13.39 -33.48 92.26
CA ASP A 246 -12.10 -33.55 91.54
C ASP A 246 -12.26 -33.93 90.05
N ALA A 247 -13.30 -34.67 89.68
CA ALA A 247 -13.62 -35.01 88.28
C ALA A 247 -14.25 -33.83 87.50
N GLU A 248 -15.15 -33.06 88.13
CA GLU A 248 -15.82 -31.89 87.53
C GLU A 248 -14.84 -30.72 87.30
N ILE A 249 -13.81 -30.58 88.16
CA ILE A 249 -12.73 -29.60 87.99
C ILE A 249 -11.77 -29.99 86.85
N ALA A 250 -11.57 -31.29 86.58
CA ALA A 250 -10.70 -31.75 85.51
C ALA A 250 -11.31 -31.57 84.12
N GLU A 251 -12.62 -31.79 83.96
CA GLU A 251 -13.37 -31.58 82.71
C GLU A 251 -13.43 -30.08 82.33
N VAL A 252 -13.77 -29.21 83.30
CA VAL A 252 -13.77 -27.74 83.10
C VAL A 252 -12.36 -27.20 82.80
N ARG A 253 -11.29 -27.82 83.32
CA ARG A 253 -9.90 -27.45 83.00
C ARG A 253 -9.48 -27.88 81.59
N ALA A 254 -9.98 -29.00 81.09
CA ALA A 254 -9.72 -29.47 79.73
C ALA A 254 -10.46 -28.62 78.68
N GLU A 255 -11.73 -28.26 78.94
CA GLU A 255 -12.50 -27.34 78.07
C GLU A 255 -11.94 -25.91 78.06
N ALA A 256 -11.43 -25.43 79.20
CA ALA A 256 -10.78 -24.12 79.27
C ALA A 256 -9.43 -24.08 78.53
N ALA A 257 -8.73 -25.21 78.39
CA ALA A 257 -7.48 -25.29 77.64
C ALA A 257 -7.72 -25.27 76.13
N THR A 258 -8.70 -26.05 75.64
CA THR A 258 -9.06 -26.05 74.20
C THR A 258 -9.67 -24.71 73.76
N ALA A 259 -10.46 -24.05 74.61
CA ALA A 259 -10.98 -22.72 74.32
C ALA A 259 -9.87 -21.65 74.27
N ARG A 260 -8.83 -21.78 75.10
CA ARG A 260 -7.68 -20.86 75.14
C ARG A 260 -6.80 -20.99 73.90
N ASP A 261 -6.56 -22.21 73.44
CA ASP A 261 -5.75 -22.46 72.23
C ASP A 261 -6.50 -21.98 70.97
N ALA A 262 -7.82 -22.20 70.89
CA ALA A 262 -8.66 -21.69 69.79
C ALA A 262 -8.74 -20.14 69.75
N LEU A 263 -8.75 -19.48 70.91
CA LEU A 263 -8.69 -18.01 70.99
C LEU A 263 -7.31 -17.48 70.55
N GLY A 264 -6.23 -18.19 70.91
CA GLY A 264 -4.87 -17.89 70.48
C GLY A 264 -4.68 -17.96 68.96
N GLU A 265 -5.26 -18.97 68.30
CA GLU A 265 -5.29 -19.05 66.83
C GLU A 265 -6.08 -17.89 66.19
N LYS A 266 -7.26 -17.55 66.73
CA LYS A 266 -8.08 -16.42 66.25
C LYS A 266 -7.37 -15.07 66.36
N VAL A 267 -6.62 -14.84 67.45
CA VAL A 267 -5.82 -13.63 67.65
C VAL A 267 -4.63 -13.58 66.68
N ALA A 268 -4.00 -14.71 66.41
CA ALA A 268 -2.92 -14.80 65.42
C ALA A 268 -3.43 -14.57 63.98
N GLU A 269 -4.59 -15.11 63.62
CA GLU A 269 -5.26 -14.84 62.33
C GLU A 269 -5.64 -13.36 62.18
N ALA A 270 -6.16 -12.74 63.24
CA ALA A 270 -6.52 -11.32 63.24
C ALA A 270 -5.28 -10.40 63.09
N ALA A 271 -4.15 -10.76 63.70
CA ALA A 271 -2.89 -10.02 63.55
C ALA A 271 -2.35 -10.09 62.11
N LYS A 272 -2.43 -11.27 61.48
CA LYS A 272 -1.99 -11.49 60.10
C LYS A 272 -2.88 -10.74 59.09
N ALA A 273 -4.19 -10.77 59.28
CA ALA A 273 -5.15 -10.02 58.47
C ALA A 273 -4.94 -8.49 58.57
N LYS A 274 -4.48 -7.99 59.73
CA LYS A 274 -4.18 -6.56 59.94
C LYS A 274 -2.96 -6.10 59.13
N GLU A 275 -1.90 -6.91 59.06
CA GLU A 275 -0.73 -6.65 58.22
C GLU A 275 -1.09 -6.68 56.72
N GLU A 276 -1.90 -7.65 56.30
CA GLU A 276 -2.35 -7.77 54.90
C GLU A 276 -3.22 -6.58 54.47
N VAL A 277 -4.15 -6.11 55.31
CA VAL A 277 -4.98 -4.93 55.02
C VAL A 277 -4.15 -3.64 54.98
N ALA A 278 -3.13 -3.51 55.85
CA ALA A 278 -2.22 -2.37 55.81
C ALA A 278 -1.39 -2.35 54.52
N ALA A 279 -0.84 -3.50 54.11
CA ALA A 279 -0.09 -3.65 52.86
C ALA A 279 -0.95 -3.34 51.62
N VAL A 280 -2.20 -3.82 51.58
CA VAL A 280 -3.12 -3.55 50.47
C VAL A 280 -3.50 -2.07 50.38
N ARG A 281 -3.68 -1.38 51.52
CA ARG A 281 -3.93 0.08 51.54
C ARG A 281 -2.75 0.88 51.02
N GLU A 282 -1.53 0.51 51.41
CA GLU A 282 -0.32 1.20 50.99
C GLU A 282 -0.06 0.98 49.48
N ALA A 283 -0.28 -0.24 48.99
CA ALA A 283 -0.22 -0.57 47.56
C ALA A 283 -1.27 0.21 46.74
N ALA A 284 -2.52 0.29 47.21
CA ALA A 284 -3.58 1.04 46.54
C ALA A 284 -3.27 2.55 46.50
N ARG A 285 -2.70 3.11 47.56
CA ARG A 285 -2.26 4.51 47.60
C ARG A 285 -1.13 4.80 46.61
N MET A 286 -0.11 3.94 46.55
CA MET A 286 0.99 4.09 45.59
C MET A 286 0.50 3.98 44.13
N GLN A 287 -0.45 3.08 43.85
CA GLN A 287 -1.06 2.99 42.52
C GLN A 287 -1.86 4.25 42.17
N LEU A 288 -2.59 4.83 43.12
CA LEU A 288 -3.30 6.09 42.91
C LEU A 288 -2.34 7.26 42.61
N GLU A 289 -1.26 7.38 43.38
CA GLU A 289 -0.23 8.41 43.19
C GLU A 289 0.48 8.25 41.82
N SER A 290 0.77 7.01 41.40
CA SER A 290 1.32 6.71 40.07
C SER A 290 0.37 7.14 38.95
N LEU A 291 -0.90 6.75 39.00
CA LEU A 291 -1.89 7.08 37.98
C LEU A 291 -2.17 8.59 37.90
N VAL A 292 -2.10 9.31 39.02
CA VAL A 292 -2.23 10.78 39.04
C VAL A 292 -1.05 11.45 38.34
N MET A 293 0.16 10.92 38.48
CA MET A 293 1.34 11.44 37.78
C MET A 293 1.29 11.13 36.29
N GLU A 294 0.88 9.92 35.92
CA GLU A 294 0.68 9.50 34.53
C GLU A 294 -0.40 10.35 33.83
N LYS A 295 -1.52 10.65 34.51
CA LYS A 295 -2.55 11.58 34.02
C LYS A 295 -1.99 12.98 33.76
N LYS A 296 -1.14 13.50 34.64
CA LYS A 296 -0.53 14.83 34.47
C LYS A 296 0.47 14.85 33.31
N ALA A 297 1.24 13.79 33.13
CA ALA A 297 2.18 13.65 32.02
C ALA A 297 1.44 13.60 30.67
N LEU A 298 0.42 12.74 30.56
CA LEU A 298 -0.41 12.63 29.35
C LEU A 298 -1.16 13.95 29.03
N ALA A 299 -1.64 14.67 30.03
CA ALA A 299 -2.27 15.98 29.83
C ALA A 299 -1.27 17.04 29.31
N ALA A 300 0.00 16.98 29.74
CA ALA A 300 1.04 17.87 29.25
C ALA A 300 1.46 17.53 27.81
N GLU A 301 1.59 16.24 27.48
CA GLU A 301 1.87 15.79 26.10
C GLU A 301 0.74 16.16 25.14
N LEU A 302 -0.52 15.95 25.52
CA LEU A 302 -1.68 16.37 24.72
C LEU A 302 -1.72 17.89 24.51
N ALA A 303 -1.31 18.69 25.49
CA ALA A 303 -1.22 20.14 25.35
C ALA A 303 -0.09 20.55 24.38
N ALA A 304 1.06 19.88 24.43
CA ALA A 304 2.17 20.10 23.51
C ALA A 304 1.79 19.73 22.07
N ILE A 305 1.21 18.54 21.86
CA ILE A 305 0.74 18.08 20.54
C ILE A 305 -0.29 19.04 19.95
N ARG A 306 -1.22 19.57 20.76
CA ARG A 306 -2.21 20.56 20.29
C ARG A 306 -1.56 21.88 19.87
N GLN A 307 -0.51 22.31 20.57
CA GLN A 307 0.19 23.55 20.26
C GLN A 307 1.05 23.42 18.99
N GLU A 308 1.70 22.27 18.83
CA GLU A 308 2.48 21.93 17.63
C GLU A 308 1.54 21.80 16.41
N HIS A 309 0.43 21.09 16.54
CA HIS A 309 -0.58 20.98 15.50
C HIS A 309 -1.25 22.33 15.16
N SER A 310 -1.40 23.26 16.12
CA SER A 310 -1.89 24.61 15.79
C SER A 310 -0.86 25.44 15.03
N ALA A 311 0.42 25.33 15.41
CA ALA A 311 1.51 26.00 14.72
C ALA A 311 1.68 25.46 13.28
N ASP A 312 1.62 24.15 13.10
CA ASP A 312 1.66 23.50 11.77
C ASP A 312 0.45 23.89 10.91
N LYS A 313 -0.75 23.97 11.52
CA LYS A 313 -1.94 24.47 10.84
C LYS A 313 -1.75 25.92 10.36
N ASP A 314 -1.26 26.80 11.22
CA ASP A 314 -1.05 28.21 10.88
C ASP A 314 0.05 28.37 9.83
N ALA A 315 1.10 27.53 9.87
CA ALA A 315 2.15 27.49 8.85
C ALA A 315 1.61 27.04 7.48
N LEU A 316 0.79 25.98 7.43
CA LEU A 316 0.16 25.49 6.21
C LEU A 316 -0.84 26.50 5.62
N ILE A 317 -1.62 27.20 6.47
CA ILE A 317 -2.52 28.27 6.04
C ILE A 317 -1.72 29.42 5.41
N ASN A 318 -0.61 29.82 6.03
CA ASN A 318 0.25 30.88 5.48
C ASN A 318 0.91 30.45 4.17
N GLN A 319 1.41 29.21 4.07
CA GLN A 319 1.98 28.66 2.84
C GLN A 319 0.94 28.59 1.72
N SER A 320 -0.28 28.15 2.02
CA SER A 320 -1.40 28.11 1.07
C SER A 320 -1.78 29.53 0.59
N ARG A 321 -1.80 30.51 1.49
CA ARG A 321 -2.06 31.91 1.14
C ARG A 321 -0.95 32.49 0.25
N GLU A 322 0.32 32.23 0.56
CA GLU A 322 1.44 32.69 -0.27
C GLU A 322 1.44 32.04 -1.66
N LEU A 323 1.10 30.76 -1.76
CA LEU A 323 0.97 30.05 -3.04
C LEU A 323 -0.22 30.59 -3.85
N SER A 324 -1.36 30.88 -3.21
CA SER A 324 -2.52 31.51 -3.85
C SER A 324 -2.19 32.91 -4.37
N GLU A 325 -1.53 33.74 -3.55
CA GLU A 325 -1.13 35.09 -3.96
C GLU A 325 -0.13 35.08 -5.13
N ARG A 326 0.80 34.11 -5.17
CA ARG A 326 1.72 33.92 -6.31
C ARG A 326 0.98 33.47 -7.57
N ALA A 327 0.10 32.49 -7.46
CA ALA A 327 -0.71 32.01 -8.58
C ALA A 327 -1.59 33.11 -9.16
N ASP A 328 -2.21 33.95 -8.33
CA ASP A 328 -3.03 35.09 -8.78
C ASP A 328 -2.21 36.14 -9.55
N VAL A 329 -0.97 36.40 -9.11
CA VAL A 329 -0.05 37.33 -9.80
C VAL A 329 0.42 36.78 -11.15
N GLU A 330 0.81 35.51 -11.20
CA GLU A 330 1.25 34.84 -12.44
C GLU A 330 0.09 34.75 -13.44
N LEU A 331 -1.11 34.46 -12.97
CA LEU A 331 -2.32 34.36 -13.80
C LEU A 331 -2.79 35.74 -14.29
N ALA A 332 -2.55 36.81 -13.53
CA ALA A 332 -2.77 38.19 -13.99
C ALA A 332 -1.77 38.58 -15.09
N ALA A 333 -0.48 38.24 -14.93
CA ALA A 333 0.56 38.50 -15.91
C ALA A 333 0.30 37.74 -17.23
N ALA A 334 -0.02 36.45 -17.15
CA ALA A 334 -0.35 35.63 -18.32
C ALA A 334 -1.60 36.13 -19.06
N ARG A 335 -2.61 36.64 -18.33
CA ARG A 335 -3.80 37.27 -18.94
C ARG A 335 -3.48 38.57 -19.66
N GLU A 336 -2.55 39.37 -19.15
CA GLU A 336 -2.13 40.61 -19.79
C GLU A 336 -1.33 40.33 -21.07
N GLU A 337 -0.43 39.36 -21.03
CA GLU A 337 0.32 38.87 -22.18
C GLU A 337 -0.58 38.25 -23.26
N SER A 338 -1.53 37.40 -22.86
CA SER A 338 -2.54 36.83 -23.77
C SER A 338 -3.39 37.91 -24.43
N ARG A 339 -3.77 38.98 -23.72
CA ARG A 339 -4.49 40.12 -24.31
C ARG A 339 -3.62 40.90 -25.29
N ALA A 340 -2.35 41.13 -24.97
CA ALA A 340 -1.42 41.82 -25.86
C ALA A 340 -1.22 41.03 -27.17
N LEU A 341 -0.97 39.72 -27.06
CA LEU A 341 -0.85 38.82 -28.21
C LEU A 341 -2.15 38.75 -29.02
N ALA A 342 -3.32 38.71 -28.37
CA ALA A 342 -4.61 38.74 -29.06
C ALA A 342 -4.79 40.01 -29.92
N THR A 343 -4.39 41.18 -29.40
CA THR A 343 -4.43 42.44 -30.17
C THR A 343 -3.43 42.43 -31.34
N GLU A 344 -2.27 41.82 -31.17
CA GLU A 344 -1.26 41.69 -32.21
C GLU A 344 -1.69 40.71 -33.31
N VAL A 345 -2.30 39.59 -32.93
CA VAL A 345 -2.91 38.59 -33.83
C VAL A 345 -4.05 39.22 -34.62
N GLU A 346 -4.91 40.05 -34.00
CA GLU A 346 -5.96 40.80 -34.72
C GLU A 346 -5.37 41.78 -35.73
N ALA A 347 -4.32 42.52 -35.37
CA ALA A 347 -3.62 43.43 -36.27
C ALA A 347 -2.96 42.69 -37.44
N LYS A 348 -2.29 41.55 -37.20
CA LYS A 348 -1.70 40.71 -38.24
C LYS A 348 -2.78 40.05 -39.12
N ARG A 349 -3.92 39.64 -38.57
CA ARG A 349 -5.10 39.20 -39.34
C ARG A 349 -5.64 40.30 -40.24
N GLU A 350 -5.63 41.56 -39.81
CA GLU A 350 -5.97 42.72 -40.64
C GLU A 350 -5.05 42.81 -41.87
N VAL A 351 -3.74 42.75 -41.63
CA VAL A 351 -2.71 42.78 -42.67
C VAL A 351 -2.82 41.58 -43.61
N ALA A 352 -3.06 40.38 -43.08
CA ALA A 352 -3.25 39.17 -43.89
C ALA A 352 -4.55 39.22 -44.72
N ARG A 353 -5.62 39.84 -44.19
CA ARG A 353 -6.87 40.13 -44.93
C ARG A 353 -6.62 41.14 -46.06
N ASP A 354 -5.84 42.19 -45.80
CA ASP A 354 -5.44 43.20 -46.78
C ASP A 354 -4.58 42.59 -47.88
N LEU A 355 -3.56 41.80 -47.51
CA LEU A 355 -2.68 41.08 -48.42
C LEU A 355 -3.47 40.02 -49.22
N SER A 356 -4.43 39.35 -48.61
CA SER A 356 -5.34 38.42 -49.30
C SER A 356 -6.29 39.14 -50.27
N ARG A 357 -6.74 40.36 -49.96
CA ARG A 357 -7.46 41.20 -50.93
C ARG A 357 -6.55 41.62 -52.08
N HIS A 358 -5.30 41.98 -51.79
CA HIS A 358 -4.30 42.35 -52.80
C HIS A 358 -3.90 41.18 -53.70
N LEU A 359 -3.70 39.99 -53.11
CA LEU A 359 -3.50 38.74 -53.81
C LEU A 359 -4.74 38.37 -54.61
N ARG A 360 -5.96 38.59 -54.10
CA ARG A 360 -7.19 38.33 -54.87
C ARG A 360 -7.27 39.21 -56.11
N THR A 361 -6.98 40.51 -56.00
CA THR A 361 -6.90 41.39 -57.18
C THR A 361 -5.78 40.98 -58.13
N LYS A 362 -4.60 40.62 -57.63
CA LYS A 362 -3.48 40.13 -58.45
C LYS A 362 -3.77 38.76 -59.07
N TYR A 363 -4.51 37.88 -58.39
CA TYR A 363 -4.98 36.59 -58.90
C TYR A 363 -6.15 36.75 -59.86
N GLU A 364 -6.98 37.79 -59.75
CA GLU A 364 -8.00 38.16 -60.72
C GLU A 364 -7.36 38.69 -62.00
N ASP A 365 -6.32 39.52 -61.89
CA ASP A 365 -5.48 39.97 -63.01
C ASP A 365 -4.70 38.79 -63.62
N LEU A 366 -4.08 37.94 -62.79
CA LEU A 366 -3.40 36.73 -63.22
C LEU A 366 -4.38 35.72 -63.81
N ALA A 367 -5.63 35.62 -63.33
CA ALA A 367 -6.68 34.79 -63.89
C ALA A 367 -7.25 35.39 -65.17
N ALA A 368 -7.24 36.71 -65.35
CA ALA A 368 -7.56 37.34 -66.63
C ALA A 368 -6.45 37.05 -67.65
N CYS A 369 -5.19 37.26 -67.29
CA CYS A 369 -4.02 36.90 -68.11
C CYS A 369 -3.91 35.39 -68.34
N ARG A 370 -4.27 34.55 -67.37
CA ARG A 370 -4.29 33.09 -67.45
C ARG A 370 -5.55 32.58 -68.11
N ARG A 371 -6.69 33.28 -68.14
CA ARG A 371 -7.80 32.96 -69.07
C ARG A 371 -7.43 33.30 -70.50
N CYS A 372 -6.68 34.38 -70.73
CA CYS A 372 -6.08 34.66 -72.03
C CYS A 372 -5.00 33.63 -72.40
N LEU A 373 -4.12 33.25 -71.47
CA LEU A 373 -3.09 32.24 -71.67
C LEU A 373 -3.70 30.84 -71.78
N ASP A 374 -4.70 30.49 -70.97
CA ASP A 374 -5.45 29.23 -71.03
C ASP A 374 -6.38 29.23 -72.24
N ALA A 375 -6.82 30.35 -72.80
CA ALA A 375 -7.42 30.35 -74.13
C ALA A 375 -6.35 30.05 -75.22
N LEU A 376 -5.12 30.52 -75.02
CA LEU A 376 -3.93 30.24 -75.84
C LEU A 376 -3.28 28.86 -75.56
N VAL A 377 -3.52 28.23 -74.41
CA VAL A 377 -2.92 26.98 -73.89
C VAL A 377 -3.98 25.87 -73.76
N SER A 378 -5.27 26.16 -73.74
CA SER A 378 -6.34 25.16 -73.99
C SER A 378 -6.32 24.69 -75.45
N SER A 379 -5.57 25.36 -76.31
CA SER A 379 -5.12 24.80 -77.58
C SER A 379 -4.05 23.68 -77.38
N THR A 380 -3.40 23.58 -76.21
CA THR A 380 -2.27 22.68 -75.85
C THR A 380 -2.25 22.21 -74.36
N GLY A 381 -3.02 21.18 -73.95
CA GLY A 381 -2.97 20.55 -72.61
C GLY A 381 -2.18 19.22 -72.52
N VAL A 382 -2.13 18.51 -71.36
CA VAL A 382 -1.49 17.17 -71.22
C VAL A 382 -2.15 16.10 -72.12
N ALA A 383 -3.45 16.23 -72.37
CA ALA A 383 -4.15 15.47 -73.42
C ALA A 383 -3.74 15.88 -74.86
N SER A 384 -3.15 17.07 -75.02
CA SER A 384 -2.47 17.50 -76.25
C SER A 384 -1.00 17.04 -76.30
N LEU A 385 -0.32 16.88 -75.16
CA LEU A 385 1.01 16.23 -75.08
C LEU A 385 0.95 14.74 -75.45
N ALA A 386 -0.16 14.07 -75.11
CA ALA A 386 -0.45 12.71 -75.60
C ALA A 386 -0.49 12.63 -77.14
N ARG A 387 -0.86 13.71 -77.83
CA ARG A 387 -0.84 13.80 -79.31
C ARG A 387 0.56 14.04 -79.90
N LEU A 388 1.52 14.44 -79.08
CA LEU A 388 2.92 14.65 -79.49
C LEU A 388 3.80 13.42 -79.24
N LEU A 389 3.31 12.45 -78.45
CA LEU A 389 4.02 11.20 -78.17
C LEU A 389 3.90 10.20 -79.33
N GLY A 390 4.99 9.50 -79.63
CA GLY A 390 5.02 8.49 -80.70
C GLY A 390 5.29 9.06 -82.09
N GLY A 391 5.80 10.30 -82.16
CA GLY A 391 6.37 10.88 -83.38
C GLY A 391 7.73 10.27 -83.75
N PRO A 392 8.29 10.61 -84.92
CA PRO A 392 9.59 10.08 -85.36
C PRO A 392 10.79 10.64 -84.57
N ASP A 393 10.61 11.70 -83.78
CA ASP A 393 11.68 12.33 -83.00
C ASP A 393 11.58 11.95 -81.51
N VAL A 394 12.44 11.02 -81.10
CA VAL A 394 12.56 10.53 -79.71
C VAL A 394 12.91 11.64 -78.73
N ARG A 395 13.51 12.77 -79.17
CA ARG A 395 13.84 13.89 -78.27
C ARG A 395 12.58 14.62 -77.79
N VAL A 396 11.57 14.72 -78.64
CA VAL A 396 10.27 15.32 -78.27
C VAL A 396 9.58 14.45 -77.22
N ASP A 397 9.62 13.14 -77.42
CA ASP A 397 9.07 12.17 -76.47
C ASP A 397 9.77 12.23 -75.08
N ILE A 398 11.09 12.44 -75.06
CA ILE A 398 11.86 12.62 -73.81
C ILE A 398 11.51 13.94 -73.12
N GLU A 399 11.35 15.05 -73.85
CA GLU A 399 10.93 16.33 -73.25
C GLU A 399 9.50 16.26 -72.71
N VAL A 400 8.62 15.48 -73.35
CA VAL A 400 7.28 15.18 -72.81
C VAL A 400 7.38 14.34 -71.53
N ALA A 401 8.23 13.32 -71.48
CA ALA A 401 8.46 12.55 -70.26
C ALA A 401 9.00 13.42 -69.12
N ARG A 402 9.96 14.31 -69.41
CA ARG A 402 10.45 15.30 -68.45
C ARG A 402 9.35 16.24 -67.98
N ALA A 403 8.50 16.72 -68.88
CA ALA A 403 7.36 17.55 -68.52
C ALA A 403 6.40 16.80 -67.58
N ILE A 404 6.10 15.53 -67.84
CA ILE A 404 5.26 14.70 -66.96
C ILE A 404 5.87 14.56 -65.57
N ARG A 405 7.19 14.31 -65.48
CA ARG A 405 7.92 14.24 -64.21
C ARG A 405 7.84 15.54 -63.41
N VAL A 406 7.95 16.69 -64.08
CA VAL A 406 7.95 18.02 -63.44
C VAL A 406 6.54 18.49 -63.08
N LEU A 407 5.53 18.17 -63.89
CA LEU A 407 4.14 18.60 -63.67
C LEU A 407 3.51 17.91 -62.45
N GLY A 408 4.00 16.73 -62.06
CA GLY A 408 3.76 16.13 -60.74
C GLY A 408 2.35 15.65 -60.41
N ASP A 409 1.35 15.86 -61.29
CA ASP A 409 -0.06 15.70 -60.93
C ASP A 409 -0.58 14.25 -61.00
N GLY A 410 0.25 13.28 -61.39
CA GLY A 410 -0.11 11.86 -61.39
C GLY A 410 -1.43 11.55 -62.10
N ALA A 411 -1.86 12.38 -63.06
CA ALA A 411 -3.18 12.27 -63.67
C ALA A 411 -3.41 10.87 -64.24
N PHE A 412 -4.68 10.44 -64.32
CA PHE A 412 -4.99 9.20 -65.01
C PHE A 412 -4.71 9.38 -66.50
N VAL A 413 -3.70 8.68 -67.03
CA VAL A 413 -3.30 8.84 -68.44
C VAL A 413 -2.98 7.50 -69.11
N ALA A 414 -4.02 6.72 -69.37
CA ALA A 414 -3.90 5.41 -70.00
C ALA A 414 -3.19 5.44 -71.37
N ASP A 415 -3.43 6.48 -72.17
CA ASP A 415 -2.91 6.58 -73.55
C ASP A 415 -1.40 6.85 -73.63
N ILE A 416 -0.80 7.41 -72.57
CA ILE A 416 0.63 7.76 -72.53
C ILE A 416 1.51 6.57 -72.11
N VAL A 417 0.95 5.67 -71.30
CA VAL A 417 1.70 4.57 -70.67
C VAL A 417 2.42 3.67 -71.69
N PRO A 418 1.80 3.19 -72.78
CA PRO A 418 2.50 2.37 -73.78
C PRO A 418 3.67 3.09 -74.45
N HIS A 419 3.64 4.43 -74.53
CA HIS A 419 4.71 5.21 -75.16
C HIS A 419 5.91 5.36 -74.22
N LEU A 420 5.67 5.61 -72.93
CA LEU A 420 6.73 5.63 -71.92
C LEU A 420 7.41 4.27 -71.77
N VAL A 421 6.67 3.16 -71.85
CA VAL A 421 7.27 1.81 -71.80
C VAL A 421 8.19 1.58 -73.00
N ARG A 422 7.78 1.94 -74.21
CA ARG A 422 8.66 1.85 -75.40
C ARG A 422 9.91 2.73 -75.28
N LEU A 423 9.80 3.91 -74.69
CA LEU A 423 10.97 4.77 -74.45
C LEU A 423 11.92 4.16 -73.41
N ALA A 424 11.38 3.43 -72.42
CA ALA A 424 12.19 2.73 -71.41
C ALA A 424 12.98 1.54 -72.00
N GLU A 425 12.62 1.03 -73.18
CA GLU A 425 13.41 0.03 -73.92
C GLU A 425 14.69 0.64 -74.53
N GLY A 426 14.72 1.96 -74.75
CA GLY A 426 15.89 2.68 -75.27
C GLY A 426 16.84 3.19 -74.19
N ASP A 427 18.03 3.65 -74.60
CA ASP A 427 19.07 4.14 -73.67
C ASP A 427 19.01 5.66 -73.40
N MET A 428 18.32 6.43 -74.24
CA MET A 428 18.30 7.89 -74.14
C MET A 428 17.24 8.39 -73.16
N GLY A 429 17.64 9.23 -72.21
CA GLY A 429 16.70 9.92 -71.30
C GLY A 429 16.04 8.99 -70.27
N LEU A 430 16.63 7.82 -69.99
CA LEU A 430 16.07 6.81 -69.09
C LEU A 430 15.66 7.36 -67.71
N ASP A 431 16.45 8.26 -67.10
CA ASP A 431 16.09 8.83 -65.80
C ASP A 431 14.81 9.68 -65.86
N ASP A 432 14.62 10.44 -66.95
CA ASP A 432 13.40 11.24 -67.17
C ASP A 432 12.18 10.36 -67.46
N VAL A 433 12.37 9.30 -68.25
CA VAL A 433 11.31 8.32 -68.58
C VAL A 433 10.89 7.52 -67.34
N LEU A 434 11.86 6.97 -66.59
CA LEU A 434 11.60 6.24 -65.35
C LEU A 434 11.04 7.15 -64.27
N GLY A 435 11.50 8.40 -64.18
CA GLY A 435 10.94 9.41 -63.28
C GLY A 435 9.49 9.77 -63.62
N ALA A 436 9.14 9.82 -64.91
CA ALA A 436 7.76 10.00 -65.36
C ALA A 436 6.90 8.79 -64.97
N ILE A 437 7.40 7.57 -65.19
CA ILE A 437 6.74 6.32 -64.77
C ILE A 437 6.51 6.31 -63.25
N ALA A 438 7.54 6.64 -62.46
CA ALA A 438 7.45 6.71 -61.01
C ALA A 438 6.41 7.74 -60.53
N THR A 439 6.32 8.89 -61.22
CA THR A 439 5.34 9.94 -60.93
C THR A 439 3.93 9.48 -61.25
N LEU A 440 3.71 8.84 -62.41
CA LEU A 440 2.41 8.31 -62.80
C LEU A 440 1.96 7.17 -61.88
N ALA A 441 2.88 6.34 -61.40
CA ALA A 441 2.61 5.23 -60.49
C ALA A 441 2.08 5.68 -59.12
N LYS A 442 2.21 6.95 -58.72
CA LYS A 442 1.60 7.47 -57.49
C LYS A 442 0.07 7.39 -57.53
N ASN A 443 -0.53 7.47 -58.71
CA ASN A 443 -1.97 7.33 -58.88
C ASN A 443 -2.39 5.86 -58.96
N PRO A 444 -3.31 5.40 -58.09
CA PRO A 444 -3.77 4.01 -58.08
C PRO A 444 -4.30 3.51 -59.43
N GLY A 445 -4.96 4.36 -60.22
CA GLY A 445 -5.52 3.99 -61.53
C GLY A 445 -4.47 3.68 -62.59
N ASN A 446 -3.29 4.31 -62.51
CA ASN A 446 -2.21 4.07 -63.47
C ASN A 446 -1.41 2.80 -63.17
N LYS A 447 -1.42 2.31 -61.93
CA LYS A 447 -0.63 1.13 -61.51
C LYS A 447 -0.96 -0.13 -62.31
N VAL A 448 -2.25 -0.33 -62.59
CA VAL A 448 -2.74 -1.47 -63.40
C VAL A 448 -2.31 -1.34 -64.85
N VAL A 449 -2.48 -0.14 -65.43
CA VAL A 449 -2.11 0.14 -66.83
C VAL A 449 -0.61 -0.02 -67.04
N LEU A 450 0.20 0.48 -66.10
CA LEU A 450 1.66 0.36 -66.13
C LEU A 450 2.12 -1.11 -66.06
N ARG A 451 1.49 -1.92 -65.20
CA ARG A 451 1.73 -3.38 -65.15
C ARG A 451 1.38 -4.05 -66.48
N GLU A 452 0.17 -3.80 -66.99
CA GLU A 452 -0.33 -4.43 -68.23
C GLU A 452 0.46 -4.02 -69.47
N ALA A 453 1.05 -2.82 -69.45
CA ALA A 453 1.97 -2.38 -70.49
C ALA A 453 3.33 -3.07 -70.44
N GLY A 454 3.62 -3.91 -69.44
CA GLY A 454 4.86 -4.69 -69.38
C GLY A 454 6.07 -3.94 -68.83
N VAL A 455 5.86 -2.90 -68.01
CA VAL A 455 6.96 -2.09 -67.45
C VAL A 455 7.81 -2.85 -66.41
N ILE A 456 7.21 -3.83 -65.73
CA ILE A 456 7.81 -4.48 -64.54
C ILE A 456 9.12 -5.23 -64.85
N PRO A 457 9.21 -6.11 -65.87
CA PRO A 457 10.46 -6.77 -66.22
C PRO A 457 11.59 -5.78 -66.52
N ARG A 458 11.26 -4.70 -67.24
CA ARG A 458 12.23 -3.66 -67.61
C ARG A 458 12.72 -2.86 -66.39
N LEU A 459 11.86 -2.63 -65.41
CA LEU A 459 12.29 -2.02 -64.13
C LEU A 459 13.27 -2.91 -63.37
N GLY A 460 13.08 -4.24 -63.42
CA GLY A 460 14.01 -5.22 -62.85
C GLY A 460 15.41 -5.15 -63.46
N GLU A 461 15.50 -5.07 -64.78
CA GLU A 461 16.78 -4.91 -65.49
C GLU A 461 17.50 -3.60 -65.15
N LEU A 462 16.74 -2.56 -64.78
CA LEU A 462 17.24 -1.20 -64.57
C LEU A 462 17.30 -0.78 -63.09
N VAL A 463 17.22 -1.72 -62.14
CA VAL A 463 17.25 -1.43 -60.68
C VAL A 463 18.49 -0.67 -60.21
N ALA A 464 19.58 -0.69 -60.98
CA ALA A 464 20.77 0.14 -60.71
C ALA A 464 20.48 1.65 -60.81
N LEU A 465 19.41 2.05 -61.50
CA LEU A 465 18.97 3.43 -61.60
C LEU A 465 18.04 3.79 -60.43
N PRO A 466 18.31 4.91 -59.71
CA PRO A 466 17.47 5.34 -58.59
C PRO A 466 15.99 5.52 -58.95
N ALA A 467 15.70 5.99 -60.16
CA ALA A 467 14.34 6.20 -60.66
C ALA A 467 13.58 4.88 -60.90
N ALA A 468 14.28 3.78 -61.21
CA ALA A 468 13.67 2.47 -61.35
C ALA A 468 13.20 1.92 -59.99
N LEU A 469 14.03 2.04 -58.95
CA LEU A 469 13.66 1.64 -57.57
C LEU A 469 12.47 2.46 -57.05
N GLU A 470 12.42 3.76 -57.35
CA GLU A 470 11.30 4.64 -57.00
C GLU A 470 10.01 4.26 -57.75
N ALA A 471 10.12 3.86 -59.03
CA ALA A 471 9.00 3.34 -59.79
C ALA A 471 8.49 2.01 -59.21
N ILE A 472 9.38 1.08 -58.84
CA ILE A 472 9.03 -0.19 -58.19
C ILE A 472 8.32 0.07 -56.86
N GLU A 473 8.87 0.94 -56.00
CA GLU A 473 8.27 1.33 -54.73
C GLU A 473 6.82 1.84 -54.91
N ASN A 474 6.61 2.79 -55.82
CA ASN A 474 5.30 3.39 -56.05
C ASN A 474 4.31 2.41 -56.70
N LEU A 475 4.77 1.54 -57.61
CA LEU A 475 3.94 0.52 -58.25
C LEU A 475 3.52 -0.59 -57.27
N ALA A 476 4.39 -0.95 -56.33
CA ALA A 476 4.12 -1.97 -55.31
C ALA A 476 3.18 -1.45 -54.22
N ARG A 477 3.41 -0.25 -53.69
CA ARG A 477 2.69 0.31 -52.53
C ARG A 477 1.17 0.20 -52.69
N GLY A 478 0.50 -0.47 -51.76
CA GLY A 478 -0.97 -0.62 -51.76
C GLY A 478 -1.58 -1.31 -52.99
N ASN A 479 -0.81 -2.06 -53.79
CA ASN A 479 -1.33 -2.81 -54.94
C ASN A 479 -0.84 -4.28 -54.91
N PRO A 480 -1.68 -5.23 -54.42
CA PRO A 480 -1.24 -6.62 -54.24
C PRO A 480 -0.94 -7.32 -55.57
N GLU A 481 -1.68 -7.04 -56.64
CA GLU A 481 -1.46 -7.70 -57.93
C GLU A 481 -0.14 -7.29 -58.59
N ASN A 482 0.31 -6.05 -58.37
CA ASN A 482 1.64 -5.61 -58.79
C ASN A 482 2.73 -6.25 -57.92
N LYS A 483 2.51 -6.37 -56.60
CA LYS A 483 3.44 -7.07 -55.71
C LYS A 483 3.64 -8.52 -56.18
N ASP A 484 2.56 -9.23 -56.51
CA ASP A 484 2.63 -10.61 -57.03
C ASP A 484 3.34 -10.71 -58.38
N ALA A 485 3.17 -9.71 -59.26
CA ALA A 485 3.86 -9.66 -60.54
C ALA A 485 5.36 -9.29 -60.42
N MET A 486 5.80 -8.79 -59.26
CA MET A 486 7.17 -8.33 -59.00
C MET A 486 8.05 -9.35 -58.27
N VAL A 487 7.55 -10.57 -58.02
CA VAL A 487 8.32 -11.65 -57.36
C VAL A 487 9.65 -11.91 -58.09
N ASP A 488 9.65 -11.92 -59.41
CA ASP A 488 10.85 -12.17 -60.23
C ASP A 488 11.87 -11.03 -60.21
N VAL A 489 11.46 -9.82 -59.79
CA VAL A 489 12.32 -8.63 -59.67
C VAL A 489 13.04 -8.58 -58.33
N VAL A 490 12.56 -9.33 -57.32
CA VAL A 490 13.12 -9.34 -55.96
C VAL A 490 14.63 -9.58 -55.91
N PRO A 491 15.21 -10.58 -56.61
CA PRO A 491 16.65 -10.84 -56.55
C PRO A 491 17.50 -9.63 -56.98
N ASP A 492 17.05 -8.94 -58.04
CA ASP A 492 17.74 -7.78 -58.58
C ASP A 492 17.69 -6.59 -57.61
N VAL A 493 16.55 -6.38 -56.93
CA VAL A 493 16.40 -5.35 -55.90
C VAL A 493 17.26 -5.67 -54.67
N VAL A 494 17.32 -6.93 -54.23
CA VAL A 494 18.16 -7.37 -53.10
C VAL A 494 19.67 -7.21 -53.40
N ALA A 495 20.06 -7.29 -54.67
CA ALA A 495 21.42 -7.00 -55.10
C ALA A 495 21.81 -5.51 -54.92
N GLN A 496 20.84 -4.59 -54.84
CA GLN A 496 21.07 -3.15 -54.63
C GLN A 496 21.21 -2.71 -53.17
N LEU A 497 21.06 -3.63 -52.20
CA LEU A 497 21.39 -3.34 -50.80
C LEU A 497 22.90 -3.02 -50.67
N PRO A 498 23.28 -1.94 -49.95
CA PRO A 498 22.53 -1.29 -48.87
C PRO A 498 21.84 0.05 -49.20
N SER A 499 21.47 0.31 -50.46
CA SER A 499 20.81 1.58 -50.83
C SER A 499 19.49 1.82 -50.08
N ASP A 500 19.28 3.01 -49.50
CA ASP A 500 18.00 3.43 -48.89
C ASP A 500 16.81 3.26 -49.84
N ARG A 501 17.00 3.54 -51.13
CA ARG A 501 15.95 3.33 -52.14
C ARG A 501 15.64 1.85 -52.34
N ALA A 502 16.65 0.99 -52.26
CA ALA A 502 16.45 -0.46 -52.32
C ALA A 502 15.69 -0.95 -51.09
N CYS A 503 16.04 -0.47 -49.89
CA CYS A 503 15.28 -0.77 -48.67
C CYS A 503 13.80 -0.35 -48.79
N ARG A 504 13.51 0.89 -49.24
CA ARG A 504 12.11 1.34 -49.45
C ARG A 504 11.35 0.51 -50.47
N ALA A 505 11.99 0.17 -51.59
CA ALA A 505 11.39 -0.70 -52.61
C ALA A 505 11.09 -2.09 -52.03
N LEU A 506 12.02 -2.68 -51.27
CA LEU A 506 11.82 -3.98 -50.61
C LEU A 506 10.72 -3.93 -49.55
N ALA A 507 10.65 -2.86 -48.75
CA ALA A 507 9.58 -2.66 -47.77
C ALA A 507 8.21 -2.61 -48.46
N ALA A 508 8.09 -1.84 -49.55
CA ALA A 508 6.86 -1.75 -50.33
C ALA A 508 6.47 -3.09 -50.98
N LEU A 509 7.45 -3.87 -51.45
CA LEU A 509 7.22 -5.22 -52.01
C LEU A 509 6.78 -6.23 -50.95
N ALA A 510 7.36 -6.15 -49.74
CA ALA A 510 7.08 -7.06 -48.63
C ALA A 510 5.77 -6.76 -47.89
N GLU A 511 5.36 -5.49 -47.83
CA GLU A 511 4.18 -5.05 -47.09
C GLU A 511 2.95 -5.88 -47.48
N ASP A 512 2.39 -6.62 -46.52
CA ASP A 512 1.18 -7.46 -46.67
C ASP A 512 1.23 -8.43 -47.88
N ASN A 513 2.42 -8.90 -48.28
CA ASN A 513 2.60 -9.89 -49.36
C ASN A 513 3.59 -10.99 -48.97
N THR A 514 3.06 -12.14 -48.54
CA THR A 514 3.88 -13.27 -48.04
C THR A 514 4.79 -13.88 -49.11
N THR A 515 4.37 -13.91 -50.37
CA THR A 515 5.19 -14.42 -51.48
C THR A 515 6.47 -13.61 -51.63
N ASN A 516 6.37 -12.28 -51.61
CA ASN A 516 7.51 -11.39 -51.69
C ASN A 516 8.32 -11.40 -50.40
N GLN A 517 7.68 -11.44 -49.22
CA GLN A 517 8.38 -11.59 -47.95
C GLN A 517 9.30 -12.83 -47.96
N ASP A 518 8.79 -13.97 -48.43
CA ASP A 518 9.54 -15.23 -48.51
C ASP A 518 10.62 -15.18 -49.59
N ALA A 519 10.35 -14.53 -50.74
CA ALA A 519 11.33 -14.33 -51.79
C ALA A 519 12.50 -13.46 -51.31
N ILE A 520 12.21 -12.33 -50.67
CA ILE A 520 13.23 -11.40 -50.14
C ILE A 520 14.09 -12.10 -49.10
N ALA A 521 13.49 -12.90 -48.21
CA ALA A 521 14.21 -13.70 -47.23
C ALA A 521 15.14 -14.74 -47.90
N ARG A 522 14.65 -15.45 -48.92
CA ARG A 522 15.40 -16.47 -49.66
C ARG A 522 16.61 -15.91 -50.40
N GLU A 523 16.52 -14.69 -50.92
CA GLU A 523 17.61 -14.00 -51.60
C GLU A 523 18.68 -13.42 -50.64
N GLY A 524 18.57 -13.69 -49.34
CA GLY A 524 19.59 -13.32 -48.36
C GLY A 524 19.60 -11.84 -47.99
N ALA A 525 18.45 -11.15 -48.10
CA ALA A 525 18.32 -9.76 -47.69
C ALA A 525 18.43 -9.59 -46.15
N ILE A 526 17.94 -10.57 -45.37
CA ILE A 526 17.83 -10.46 -43.91
C ILE A 526 19.18 -10.15 -43.23
N PRO A 527 20.28 -10.91 -43.44
CA PRO A 527 21.56 -10.59 -42.81
C PRO A 527 22.13 -9.23 -43.21
N LYS A 528 21.89 -8.79 -44.47
CA LYS A 528 22.32 -7.48 -44.95
C LYS A 528 21.56 -6.37 -44.22
N LEU A 529 20.24 -6.50 -44.08
CA LEU A 529 19.38 -5.54 -43.38
C LEU A 529 19.73 -5.45 -41.89
N VAL A 530 20.01 -6.58 -41.23
CA VAL A 530 20.45 -6.60 -39.83
C VAL A 530 21.81 -5.90 -39.66
N GLY A 531 22.74 -6.10 -40.59
CA GLY A 531 24.03 -5.41 -40.59
C GLY A 531 23.91 -3.88 -40.63
N LEU A 532 22.91 -3.34 -41.34
CA LEU A 532 22.68 -1.90 -41.46
C LEU A 532 22.18 -1.25 -40.16
N LEU A 533 21.64 -2.03 -39.23
CA LEU A 533 21.19 -1.52 -37.93
C LEU A 533 22.38 -1.03 -37.06
N GLY A 534 23.58 -1.58 -37.24
CA GLY A 534 24.77 -1.27 -36.44
C GLY A 534 25.55 -0.02 -36.87
N ASP A 535 25.33 0.49 -38.08
CA ASP A 535 26.08 1.61 -38.67
C ASP A 535 25.37 2.98 -38.50
N GLY A 536 24.31 3.06 -37.68
CA GLY A 536 23.53 4.30 -37.47
C GLY A 536 22.61 4.69 -38.63
N GLY A 537 22.56 3.90 -39.71
CA GLY A 537 21.65 4.04 -40.85
C GLY A 537 20.47 3.08 -40.77
N GLY A 538 19.59 3.25 -39.77
CA GLY A 538 18.69 2.16 -39.39
C GLY A 538 17.25 2.26 -39.86
N ARG A 539 16.63 3.45 -39.90
CA ARG A 539 15.16 3.55 -39.93
C ARG A 539 14.52 2.80 -41.11
N VAL A 540 15.02 3.03 -42.32
CA VAL A 540 14.45 2.38 -43.52
C VAL A 540 14.73 0.87 -43.52
N ALA A 541 15.88 0.45 -42.99
CA ALA A 541 16.20 -0.98 -42.84
C ALA A 541 15.29 -1.66 -41.81
N VAL A 542 14.99 -0.99 -40.68
CA VAL A 542 14.03 -1.45 -39.67
C VAL A 542 12.63 -1.54 -40.25
N GLU A 543 12.16 -0.52 -40.98
CA GLU A 543 10.86 -0.54 -41.66
C GLU A 543 10.77 -1.72 -42.66
N THR A 544 11.87 -2.02 -43.36
CA THR A 544 11.94 -3.19 -44.24
C THR A 544 11.84 -4.49 -43.45
N LEU A 545 12.57 -4.62 -42.32
CA LEU A 545 12.51 -5.79 -41.46
C LEU A 545 11.11 -5.98 -40.86
N PHE A 546 10.46 -4.91 -40.41
CA PHE A 546 9.07 -4.91 -39.95
C PHE A 546 8.14 -5.50 -41.01
N CYS A 547 8.20 -5.00 -42.25
CA CYS A 547 7.39 -5.51 -43.35
C CYS A 547 7.69 -6.98 -43.67
N LEU A 548 8.91 -7.48 -43.43
CA LEU A 548 9.28 -8.88 -43.64
C LEU A 548 8.72 -9.83 -42.58
N VAL A 549 8.58 -9.38 -41.33
CA VAL A 549 8.11 -10.21 -40.21
C VAL A 549 6.61 -10.14 -39.98
N LYS A 550 5.96 -9.05 -40.41
CA LYS A 550 4.53 -8.82 -40.22
C LYS A 550 3.71 -10.00 -40.76
N SER A 551 2.98 -10.66 -39.87
CA SER A 551 2.16 -11.86 -40.15
C SER A 551 2.92 -13.02 -40.83
N ASN A 552 4.24 -13.12 -40.66
CA ASN A 552 5.07 -14.18 -41.28
C ASN A 552 5.98 -14.87 -40.26
N ALA A 553 5.48 -15.98 -39.70
CA ALA A 553 6.18 -16.75 -38.67
C ALA A 553 7.51 -17.36 -39.16
N VAL A 554 7.64 -17.69 -40.45
CA VAL A 554 8.90 -18.22 -41.01
C VAL A 554 9.95 -17.11 -40.99
N ASN A 555 9.59 -15.92 -41.46
CA ASN A 555 10.48 -14.78 -41.48
C ASN A 555 10.80 -14.25 -40.07
N GLN A 556 9.87 -14.33 -39.11
CA GLN A 556 10.18 -14.01 -37.70
C GLN A 556 11.36 -14.83 -37.17
N VAL A 557 11.43 -16.12 -37.51
CA VAL A 557 12.54 -17.01 -37.11
C VAL A 557 13.81 -16.69 -37.88
N LEU A 558 13.72 -16.44 -39.18
CA LEU A 558 14.90 -16.07 -39.99
C LEU A 558 15.52 -14.74 -39.54
N VAL A 559 14.69 -13.75 -39.22
CA VAL A 559 15.13 -12.43 -38.74
C VAL A 559 15.73 -12.53 -37.34
N SER A 560 15.11 -13.27 -36.41
CA SER A 560 15.67 -13.43 -35.07
C SER A 560 16.98 -14.23 -35.07
N THR A 561 17.08 -15.31 -35.85
CA THR A 561 18.32 -16.10 -35.99
C THR A 561 19.47 -15.34 -36.65
N ALA A 562 19.16 -14.33 -37.47
CA ALA A 562 20.17 -13.43 -38.03
C ALA A 562 20.74 -12.40 -37.04
N GLY A 563 20.26 -12.39 -35.78
CA GLY A 563 20.73 -11.49 -34.74
C GLY A 563 20.01 -10.14 -34.70
N ALA A 564 18.81 -10.04 -35.28
CA ALA A 564 18.06 -8.78 -35.31
C ALA A 564 17.65 -8.30 -33.91
N ILE A 565 17.30 -9.20 -32.97
CA ILE A 565 16.78 -8.80 -31.65
C ILE A 565 17.81 -7.95 -30.87
N PRO A 566 19.07 -8.38 -30.65
CA PRO A 566 20.07 -7.53 -30.02
C PRO A 566 20.33 -6.21 -30.75
N ALA A 567 20.33 -6.23 -32.09
CA ALA A 567 20.55 -5.02 -32.90
C ALA A 567 19.40 -4.00 -32.77
N LEU A 568 18.15 -4.47 -32.69
CA LEU A 568 16.98 -3.65 -32.47
C LEU A 568 16.94 -3.10 -31.04
N VAL A 569 17.37 -3.87 -30.03
CA VAL A 569 17.50 -3.38 -28.65
C VAL A 569 18.59 -2.31 -28.55
N HIS A 570 19.75 -2.51 -29.19
CA HIS A 570 20.78 -1.48 -29.27
C HIS A 570 20.24 -0.21 -29.94
N LEU A 571 19.44 -0.32 -31.01
CA LEU A 571 18.82 0.84 -31.65
C LEU A 571 17.79 1.54 -30.74
N LEU A 572 17.07 0.81 -29.87
CA LEU A 572 16.22 1.40 -28.84
C LEU A 572 17.01 2.18 -27.78
N GLU A 573 18.23 1.73 -27.47
CA GLU A 573 19.14 2.37 -26.50
C GLU A 573 19.82 3.61 -27.08
N THR A 574 20.41 3.50 -28.27
CA THR A 574 21.34 4.50 -28.82
C THR A 574 20.75 5.32 -29.97
N GLY A 575 19.50 5.08 -30.37
CA GLY A 575 18.89 5.79 -31.50
C GLY A 575 18.69 7.28 -31.23
N ASP A 576 19.15 8.13 -32.15
CA ASP A 576 19.08 9.60 -32.00
C ASP A 576 17.67 10.19 -32.21
N ASP A 577 16.80 9.49 -32.95
CA ASP A 577 15.44 9.94 -33.29
C ASP A 577 14.37 8.98 -32.76
N LEU A 578 13.29 9.56 -32.22
CA LEU A 578 12.17 8.85 -31.62
C LEU A 578 11.47 7.93 -32.63
N ALA A 579 11.38 8.35 -33.90
CA ALA A 579 10.76 7.54 -34.95
C ALA A 579 11.57 6.26 -35.27
N ALA A 580 12.90 6.31 -35.20
CA ALA A 580 13.75 5.14 -35.41
C ALA A 580 13.61 4.14 -34.25
N ARG A 581 13.57 4.65 -33.01
CA ARG A 581 13.32 3.84 -31.81
C ARG A 581 11.90 3.24 -31.84
N ALA A 582 10.89 3.99 -32.27
CA ALA A 582 9.53 3.51 -32.44
C ALA A 582 9.45 2.35 -33.46
N ALA A 583 10.07 2.51 -34.63
CA ALA A 583 10.13 1.45 -35.64
C ALA A 583 10.82 0.19 -35.09
N ALA A 584 11.86 0.35 -34.25
CA ALA A 584 12.52 -0.77 -33.60
C ALA A 584 11.59 -1.49 -32.62
N ALA A 585 10.83 -0.73 -31.81
CA ALA A 585 9.83 -1.29 -30.90
C ALA A 585 8.70 -2.03 -31.65
N GLU A 586 8.22 -1.48 -32.76
CA GLU A 586 7.21 -2.14 -33.62
C GLU A 586 7.74 -3.45 -34.22
N THR A 587 8.98 -3.45 -34.69
CA THR A 587 9.62 -4.66 -35.22
C THR A 587 9.80 -5.72 -34.15
N LEU A 588 10.18 -5.32 -32.93
CA LEU A 588 10.27 -6.23 -31.78
C LEU A 588 8.90 -6.79 -31.39
N ALA A 589 7.84 -5.99 -31.45
CA ALA A 589 6.47 -6.47 -31.21
C ALA A 589 6.07 -7.56 -32.21
N GLU A 590 6.30 -7.34 -33.51
CA GLU A 590 6.02 -8.35 -34.54
C GLU A 590 6.90 -9.59 -34.41
N LEU A 591 8.14 -9.46 -33.95
CA LEU A 591 9.01 -10.61 -33.65
C LEU A 591 8.53 -11.42 -32.44
N ALA A 592 7.96 -10.77 -31.42
CA ALA A 592 7.40 -11.42 -30.23
C ALA A 592 6.01 -12.03 -30.46
N ALA A 593 5.27 -11.52 -31.45
CA ALA A 593 3.90 -11.93 -31.73
C ALA A 593 3.81 -13.43 -32.02
N ALA A 594 3.13 -14.16 -31.11
CA ALA A 594 2.95 -15.61 -31.17
C ALA A 594 4.25 -16.44 -31.29
N ASN A 595 5.38 -15.93 -30.80
CA ASN A 595 6.68 -16.59 -30.91
C ASN A 595 7.43 -16.64 -29.57
N ALA A 596 7.25 -17.73 -28.83
CA ALA A 596 7.83 -17.90 -27.49
C ALA A 596 9.36 -17.85 -27.47
N ASN A 597 10.04 -18.37 -28.50
CA ASN A 597 11.51 -18.34 -28.57
C ASN A 597 12.02 -16.91 -28.73
N ASN A 598 11.35 -16.10 -29.54
CA ASN A 598 11.71 -14.69 -29.71
C ASN A 598 11.38 -13.88 -28.46
N GLN A 599 10.29 -14.18 -27.75
CA GLN A 599 9.98 -13.56 -26.46
C GLN A 599 11.10 -13.80 -25.44
N VAL A 600 11.59 -15.04 -25.32
CA VAL A 600 12.75 -15.35 -24.46
C VAL A 600 14.00 -14.61 -24.93
N ALA A 601 14.31 -14.63 -26.23
CA ALA A 601 15.47 -13.93 -26.77
C ALA A 601 15.44 -12.41 -26.54
N MET A 602 14.25 -11.80 -26.52
CA MET A 602 14.08 -10.39 -26.15
C MET A 602 14.41 -10.12 -24.69
N VAL A 603 13.98 -11.01 -23.79
CA VAL A 603 14.31 -10.95 -22.37
C VAL A 603 15.83 -11.09 -22.17
N ASP A 604 16.44 -12.09 -22.82
CA ASP A 604 17.89 -12.34 -22.77
C ASP A 604 18.73 -11.20 -23.36
N SER A 605 18.14 -10.35 -24.20
CA SER A 605 18.77 -9.18 -24.81
C SER A 605 18.48 -7.87 -24.07
N ASP A 606 17.95 -7.93 -22.84
CA ASP A 606 17.56 -6.75 -22.03
C ASP A 606 16.53 -5.82 -22.69
N ALA A 607 15.68 -6.33 -23.60
CA ALA A 607 14.70 -5.52 -24.31
C ALA A 607 13.70 -4.85 -23.35
N ILE A 608 13.34 -5.50 -22.24
CA ILE A 608 12.37 -4.99 -21.25
C ILE A 608 12.76 -3.60 -20.76
N VAL A 609 14.02 -3.41 -20.33
CA VAL A 609 14.49 -2.16 -19.74
C VAL A 609 14.44 -1.02 -20.75
N HIS A 610 14.85 -1.30 -21.99
CA HIS A 610 14.90 -0.32 -23.08
C HIS A 610 13.51 0.04 -23.61
N LEU A 611 12.58 -0.92 -23.64
CA LEU A 611 11.17 -0.67 -23.97
C LEU A 611 10.51 0.20 -22.89
N ILE A 612 10.76 -0.06 -21.60
CA ILE A 612 10.25 0.77 -20.49
C ILE A 612 10.85 2.17 -20.54
N ALA A 613 12.14 2.30 -20.83
CA ALA A 613 12.79 3.60 -21.00
C ALA A 613 12.18 4.38 -22.16
N PHE A 614 11.99 3.73 -23.32
CA PHE A 614 11.35 4.33 -24.47
C PHE A 614 9.90 4.78 -24.19
N LEU A 615 9.12 4.00 -23.42
CA LEU A 615 7.78 4.42 -22.98
C LEU A 615 7.80 5.71 -22.13
N ARG A 616 8.86 5.96 -21.35
CA ARG A 616 9.00 7.21 -20.60
C ARG A 616 9.34 8.37 -21.53
N ASP A 617 10.21 8.14 -22.50
CA ASP A 617 10.67 9.14 -23.46
C ASP A 617 9.53 9.56 -24.42
N ALA A 618 8.73 8.60 -24.88
CA ALA A 618 7.66 8.81 -25.86
C ALA A 618 6.27 9.04 -25.23
N ARG A 619 6.19 9.30 -23.91
CA ARG A 619 4.92 9.29 -23.14
C ARG A 619 3.85 10.26 -23.68
N ASP A 620 4.29 11.35 -24.29
CA ASP A 620 3.44 12.44 -24.79
C ASP A 620 3.09 12.26 -26.28
N ASP A 621 3.73 11.31 -26.97
CA ASP A 621 3.56 11.04 -28.40
C ASP A 621 2.90 9.68 -28.64
N GLU A 622 1.57 9.69 -28.63
CA GLU A 622 0.74 8.49 -28.72
C GLU A 622 1.06 7.59 -29.93
N PHE A 623 1.43 8.21 -31.05
CA PHE A 623 1.81 7.53 -32.28
C PHE A 623 2.98 6.54 -32.07
N PHE A 624 3.93 6.87 -31.19
CA PHE A 624 5.14 6.07 -30.99
C PHE A 624 5.00 4.98 -29.91
N LEU A 625 3.97 5.06 -29.05
CA LEU A 625 3.80 4.15 -27.92
C LEU A 625 3.36 2.74 -28.31
N LYS A 626 2.66 2.59 -29.45
CA LYS A 626 2.03 1.32 -29.87
C LYS A 626 3.00 0.16 -29.96
N GLY A 627 4.15 0.35 -30.61
CA GLY A 627 5.15 -0.70 -30.77
C GLY A 627 5.66 -1.20 -29.41
N ALA A 628 6.01 -0.29 -28.50
CA ALA A 628 6.57 -0.65 -27.22
C ALA A 628 5.55 -1.30 -26.27
N LEU A 629 4.31 -0.82 -26.26
CA LEU A 629 3.22 -1.43 -25.50
C LEU A 629 2.90 -2.84 -25.99
N LEU A 630 2.83 -3.06 -27.31
CA LEU A 630 2.61 -4.39 -27.87
C LEU A 630 3.78 -5.34 -27.62
N ALA A 631 5.02 -4.85 -27.74
CA ALA A 631 6.22 -5.65 -27.45
C ALA A 631 6.21 -6.15 -26.00
N LEU A 632 5.97 -5.26 -25.02
CA LEU A 632 5.86 -5.64 -23.61
C LEU A 632 4.67 -6.56 -23.35
N LEU A 633 3.52 -6.32 -23.97
CA LEU A 633 2.34 -7.17 -23.85
C LEU A 633 2.60 -8.60 -24.37
N PHE A 634 3.27 -8.73 -25.50
CA PHE A 634 3.59 -10.05 -26.05
C PHE A 634 4.65 -10.79 -25.23
N VAL A 635 5.65 -10.08 -24.70
CA VAL A 635 6.64 -10.67 -23.78
C VAL A 635 5.96 -11.11 -22.47
N ALA A 636 5.08 -10.28 -21.89
CA ALA A 636 4.30 -10.60 -20.69
C ALA A 636 3.41 -11.84 -20.91
N ARG A 637 2.73 -11.95 -22.06
CA ARG A 637 1.90 -13.12 -22.39
C ARG A 637 2.69 -14.41 -22.61
N GLY A 638 4.02 -14.36 -22.65
CA GLY A 638 4.88 -15.52 -22.86
C GLY A 638 4.92 -16.47 -21.66
N THR A 639 5.30 -15.96 -20.48
CA THR A 639 5.42 -16.73 -19.24
C THR A 639 5.13 -15.85 -18.02
N GLU A 640 4.73 -16.45 -16.90
CA GLU A 640 4.58 -15.74 -15.62
C GLU A 640 5.90 -15.10 -15.16
N GLU A 641 7.04 -15.73 -15.44
CA GLU A 641 8.37 -15.20 -15.14
C GLU A 641 8.62 -13.90 -15.91
N HIS A 642 8.24 -13.83 -17.20
CA HIS A 642 8.34 -12.60 -17.97
C HIS A 642 7.46 -11.48 -17.41
N CYS A 643 6.22 -11.78 -16.99
CA CYS A 643 5.37 -10.80 -16.28
C CYS A 643 6.09 -10.26 -15.04
N HIS A 644 6.64 -11.15 -14.22
CA HIS A 644 7.37 -10.76 -13.01
C HIS A 644 8.60 -9.89 -13.34
N MET A 645 9.36 -10.22 -14.38
CA MET A 645 10.50 -9.43 -14.84
C MET A 645 10.10 -8.03 -15.32
N ILE A 646 9.00 -7.91 -16.07
CA ILE A 646 8.49 -6.61 -16.53
C ILE A 646 7.99 -5.77 -15.34
N ALA A 647 7.31 -6.38 -14.37
CA ALA A 647 6.83 -5.70 -13.17
C ALA A 647 8.00 -5.20 -12.30
N THR A 648 8.99 -6.06 -12.05
CA THR A 648 10.18 -5.74 -11.24
C THR A 648 11.12 -4.74 -11.92
N ALA A 649 11.15 -4.69 -13.26
CA ALA A 649 11.83 -3.63 -14.03
C ALA A 649 11.14 -2.26 -13.91
N GLY A 650 9.98 -2.17 -13.23
CA GLY A 650 9.30 -0.91 -12.95
C GLY A 650 8.51 -0.39 -14.14
N ALA A 651 7.82 -1.27 -14.88
CA ALA A 651 6.94 -0.88 -15.98
C ALA A 651 5.64 -0.21 -15.52
N LEU A 652 5.12 -0.54 -14.33
CA LEU A 652 3.82 -0.04 -13.84
C LEU A 652 3.73 1.50 -13.74
N PRO A 653 4.70 2.24 -13.17
CA PRO A 653 4.60 3.69 -13.09
C PRO A 653 4.58 4.38 -14.47
N PRO A 654 5.47 4.06 -15.44
CA PRO A 654 5.38 4.57 -16.80
C PRO A 654 4.06 4.22 -17.50
N LEU A 655 3.60 2.98 -17.37
CA LEU A 655 2.33 2.54 -17.96
C LEU A 655 1.15 3.33 -17.41
N ARG A 656 1.10 3.61 -16.10
CA ARG A 656 0.03 4.41 -15.49
C ARG A 656 0.12 5.90 -15.81
N ALA A 657 1.32 6.41 -16.13
CA ALA A 657 1.53 7.80 -16.52
C ALA A 657 1.11 8.08 -17.97
N ILE A 658 1.15 7.06 -18.84
CA ILE A 658 0.72 7.14 -20.24
C ILE A 658 -0.80 7.26 -20.31
N ASN A 659 -1.32 8.28 -21.01
CA ASN A 659 -2.76 8.51 -21.17
C ASN A 659 -3.22 8.64 -22.64
N PRO A 660 -3.18 7.53 -23.42
CA PRO A 660 -3.61 7.48 -24.81
C PRO A 660 -5.06 7.93 -25.01
N THR A 661 -5.30 8.71 -26.06
CA THR A 661 -6.64 9.09 -26.53
C THR A 661 -7.26 8.02 -27.44
N ASP A 662 -6.44 7.19 -28.10
CA ASP A 662 -6.82 6.04 -28.89
C ASP A 662 -7.29 4.89 -27.98
N ILE A 663 -8.53 4.47 -28.23
CA ILE A 663 -9.22 3.45 -27.43
C ILE A 663 -8.51 2.08 -27.52
N HIS A 664 -7.93 1.74 -28.66
CA HIS A 664 -7.21 0.48 -28.83
C HIS A 664 -5.89 0.50 -28.07
N LEU A 665 -5.19 1.64 -28.09
CA LEU A 665 -3.94 1.79 -27.36
C LEU A 665 -4.16 1.80 -25.85
N ALA A 666 -5.23 2.46 -25.39
CA ALA A 666 -5.68 2.40 -24.00
C ALA A 666 -6.00 0.96 -23.57
N ALA A 667 -6.68 0.19 -24.43
CA ALA A 667 -6.97 -1.22 -24.14
C ALA A 667 -5.69 -2.08 -24.03
N ILE A 668 -4.70 -1.88 -24.91
CA ILE A 668 -3.41 -2.57 -24.84
C ILE A 668 -2.68 -2.23 -23.53
N ARG A 669 -2.69 -0.95 -23.12
CA ARG A 669 -2.11 -0.48 -21.85
C ARG A 669 -2.79 -1.14 -20.65
N GLU A 670 -4.13 -1.15 -20.60
CA GLU A 670 -4.89 -1.77 -19.51
C GLU A 670 -4.68 -3.28 -19.43
N ASP A 671 -4.69 -3.98 -20.58
CA ASP A 671 -4.38 -5.42 -20.64
C ASP A 671 -2.99 -5.72 -20.08
N LEU A 672 -2.00 -4.89 -20.42
CA LEU A 672 -0.64 -5.04 -19.91
C LEU A 672 -0.57 -4.75 -18.40
N ILE A 673 -1.21 -3.69 -17.90
CA ILE A 673 -1.27 -3.40 -16.46
C ILE A 673 -1.92 -4.56 -15.71
N ALA A 674 -3.05 -5.09 -16.21
CA ALA A 674 -3.76 -6.20 -15.59
C ALA A 674 -2.92 -7.49 -15.51
N LEU A 675 -2.07 -7.75 -16.51
CA LEU A 675 -1.14 -8.89 -16.48
C LEU A 675 0.01 -8.73 -15.49
N LEU A 676 0.38 -7.48 -15.16
CA LEU A 676 1.50 -7.17 -14.25
C LEU A 676 1.06 -6.99 -12.80
N ASP A 677 -0.22 -6.70 -12.55
CA ASP A 677 -0.81 -6.59 -11.21
C ASP A 677 -1.21 -7.96 -10.60
N TYR A 678 -1.16 -9.05 -11.39
CA TYR A 678 -1.40 -10.44 -10.97
C TYR A 678 -0.09 -11.14 -10.61
#